data_AF-A0A2V5K9R9-F1
#
_entry.id   AF-A0A2V5K9R9-F1
#
_cell.length_a   1.000
_cell.length_b   1.000
_cell.length_c   1.000
_cell.angle_alpha   90.00
_cell.angle_beta   90.00
_cell.angle_gamma   90.00
#
_symmetry.space_group_name_H-M   'P 1'
#
loop_
_entity.id
_entity.type
_entity.pdbx_description
1 polymer ?
#
loop_
_entity_poly.entity_id
_entity_poly.type
_entity_poly.pdbx_seq_one_letter_code
_entity_poly.pdbx_strand_id
1 'polypeptide(L)'
;MRTIGVRTGGMLLLLCAVLLGWNAGAASADPTDLLVVQNGQAHAVVVVESTANSQTIDAADKLVDYVYKSAGVTLQVVQSASSAPSGYVKIRVGPTTGLPSAVTTALAGLDEDGFVIHSAGDTITIVGPTPWGTEFGVDEFLERYVGVRWLMPGPDGEDVPQATNVPVPTGVLLREEPAFVSRKLAPMGTPGHSIGPENIQWARDNRMHRRIEFGHNLYELFDPAVFASHPEYYPNNTLPTTTTKWQPCFSNPNTVTAAITRIVQYFNAHPDATSYSLGVNDEGGFCETTTAKNSGDYFDFSDLYYGWVNQVVAGVLQVHPDKYFGVLAYREVMDPPSFALNSHVIPYLTKDRYGWAAADVKTADMDRTQEWATKASSLGWYDYIYGSPYTLPRVYPHVMSDYMQFASQNSVVGLIAESFPNWGEGPKNWVYAKLMWNPSLDVDDLLEEWYERAVGPVAAADLKAYYDFWETLWTTEVPPTGWFQPYKNKTYFWFPSPGYLSLVSAAEIASMRQLLENVVDDAQTPAQITRAELLLRTFDYYEASALSYTPTWPSQVTTATQALQMLNRIAQAGTYYEKRFSLIEEFKLNKAILNQSLTPQSFNLYWPYWHFAEYWELMDFLRAEAATGPVHTQLNSYATAPVRTPIRDWARVMLSALNDDVSNLTANPSFEDNNGAGWTLERKGTRGTVQFVAGSATAKDGSVSVAVTGADQGGPVSQSFLVKPGVLASRVYYYAPAGFPSTSDARIRMNLTLLDANGTTLMARDSAVVDVPPSAGTWVPYDTIWDIPAKWGAKTVAKVILKVYVDKLGDGETVYVDQVRAYQAEAGTIDSGNPAVQYSGTWTLYANSQHIGGSQRLGMTQGAYVDMPFYGTEAKVIAAKNLVYGKARIYVDGVYKTTVDYYNPVAIYQQQMYTTGTLTRGPHTLRIEADWTKNAASTNYYVSFDALKVTP
;
A
#
# COMPACT_ATOMS: atom_id res chain seq x y z
N MET A 1 35.84 8.38 -14.96
CA MET A 1 36.40 7.28 -14.15
C MET A 1 37.66 6.67 -14.75
N ARG A 2 38.84 7.03 -14.23
CA ARG A 2 40.06 6.25 -14.46
C ARG A 2 40.00 5.03 -13.54
N THR A 3 40.06 3.82 -14.13
CA THR A 3 40.12 2.50 -13.48
C THR A 3 38.96 2.16 -12.54
N ILE A 4 37.95 1.43 -13.06
CA ILE A 4 37.14 0.50 -12.24
C ILE A 4 38.08 -0.66 -11.87
N GLY A 5 38.94 -0.43 -10.87
CA GLY A 5 39.89 -1.41 -10.39
C GLY A 5 39.23 -2.28 -9.33
N VAL A 6 38.83 -3.50 -9.69
CA VAL A 6 38.57 -4.55 -8.71
C VAL A 6 39.87 -4.78 -7.94
N ARG A 7 39.91 -4.41 -6.66
CA ARG A 7 41.00 -4.83 -5.78
C ARG A 7 40.63 -6.16 -5.16
N THR A 8 41.41 -7.18 -5.48
CA THR A 8 41.60 -8.37 -4.66
C THR A 8 41.93 -7.93 -3.24
N GLY A 9 41.14 -8.36 -2.26
CA GLY A 9 41.29 -8.04 -0.84
C GLY A 9 42.70 -8.32 -0.34
N GLY A 10 43.53 -7.28 -0.29
CA GLY A 10 44.74 -7.26 0.49
C GLY A 10 44.37 -6.79 1.88
N MET A 11 44.32 -7.73 2.82
CA MET A 11 44.23 -7.50 4.26
C MET A 11 45.29 -6.47 4.68
N LEU A 12 44.91 -5.20 4.81
CA LEU A 12 45.63 -4.24 5.64
C LEU A 12 44.85 -4.11 6.93
N LEU A 13 45.42 -4.66 8.01
CA LEU A 13 45.02 -4.40 9.38
C LEU A 13 45.05 -2.88 9.63
N LEU A 14 43.89 -2.23 9.54
CA LEU A 14 43.66 -0.99 10.26
C LEU A 14 43.36 -1.37 11.71
N LEU A 15 44.21 -0.90 12.62
CA LEU A 15 43.96 -1.01 14.04
C LEU A 15 42.61 -0.35 14.35
N CYS A 16 41.65 -1.17 14.78
CA CYS A 16 40.48 -0.72 15.51
C CYS A 16 40.94 0.03 16.77
N ALA A 17 40.78 1.34 16.78
CA ALA A 17 40.86 2.14 17.99
C ALA A 17 39.45 2.61 18.36
N VAL A 18 38.79 1.75 19.12
CA VAL A 18 37.84 2.04 20.21
C VAL A 18 36.63 2.93 19.90
N LEU A 19 35.50 2.25 19.74
CA LEU A 19 34.17 2.69 20.19
C LEU A 19 34.25 3.24 21.62
N LEU A 20 34.19 4.56 21.78
CA LEU A 20 33.83 5.18 23.06
C LEU A 20 32.43 5.76 22.89
N GLY A 21 31.50 5.22 23.70
CA GLY A 21 30.09 5.57 23.68
C GLY A 21 29.84 7.08 23.68
N TRP A 22 28.99 7.51 22.75
CA TRP A 22 28.54 8.88 22.66
C TRP A 22 27.49 9.18 23.72
N ASN A 23 27.95 9.45 24.93
CA ASN A 23 27.21 10.38 25.78
C ASN A 23 27.38 11.78 25.19
N ALA A 24 26.28 12.40 24.76
CA ALA A 24 26.19 13.84 24.52
C ALA A 24 26.29 14.61 25.86
N GLY A 25 27.45 14.51 26.50
CA GLY A 25 27.85 15.30 27.66
C GLY A 25 29.13 16.01 27.28
N ALA A 26 29.03 17.33 27.08
CA ALA A 26 30.12 18.30 26.87
C ALA A 26 31.52 17.67 26.83
N ALA A 27 31.93 17.16 25.66
CA ALA A 27 33.32 16.81 25.45
C ALA A 27 34.13 18.08 25.71
N SER A 28 34.96 18.04 26.76
CA SER A 28 35.94 19.08 27.05
C SER A 28 36.78 19.27 25.80
N ALA A 29 36.57 20.36 25.05
CA ALA A 29 37.37 20.70 23.89
C ALA A 29 38.84 20.66 24.27
N ASP A 30 39.65 19.90 23.53
CA ASP A 30 41.10 19.99 23.70
C ASP A 30 41.47 21.45 23.37
N PRO A 31 42.32 22.12 24.16
CA PRO A 31 42.75 23.48 23.87
C PRO A 31 43.41 23.66 22.49
N THR A 32 43.73 22.56 21.79
CA THR A 32 44.26 22.54 20.42
C THR A 32 43.22 22.34 19.31
N ASP A 33 41.94 22.11 19.65
CA ASP A 33 40.87 21.91 18.68
C ASP A 33 40.53 23.19 17.89
N LEU A 34 40.11 23.01 16.64
CA LEU A 34 39.57 24.10 15.81
C LEU A 34 38.11 24.31 16.15
N LEU A 35 37.80 25.45 16.77
CA LEU A 35 36.44 25.77 17.19
C LEU A 35 35.69 26.47 16.06
N VAL A 36 34.74 25.75 15.44
CA VAL A 36 33.85 26.33 14.41
C VAL A 36 32.83 27.26 15.05
N VAL A 37 32.27 26.82 16.17
CA VAL A 37 31.44 27.61 17.08
C VAL A 37 32.05 27.50 18.47
N GLN A 38 32.14 28.63 19.18
CA GLN A 38 32.56 28.67 20.58
C GLN A 38 31.59 29.53 21.39
N ASN A 39 31.07 29.00 22.50
CA ASN A 39 30.14 29.70 23.39
C ASN A 39 28.94 30.35 22.65
N GLY A 40 28.41 29.68 21.63
CA GLY A 40 27.31 30.19 20.81
C GLY A 40 27.69 31.39 19.94
N GLN A 41 28.96 31.55 19.58
CA GLN A 41 29.45 32.55 18.64
C GLN A 41 30.19 31.88 17.48
N ALA A 42 30.07 32.44 16.28
CA ALA A 42 30.81 31.96 15.11
C ALA A 42 32.30 32.27 15.24
N HIS A 43 33.14 31.24 15.14
CA HIS A 43 34.60 31.32 15.15
C HIS A 43 35.23 30.78 13.86
N ALA A 44 34.41 30.50 12.85
CA ALA A 44 34.84 30.09 11.53
C ALA A 44 34.17 30.90 10.41
N VAL A 45 34.80 30.89 9.23
CA VAL A 45 34.21 31.30 7.97
C VAL A 45 34.28 30.15 6.97
N VAL A 46 33.27 30.05 6.11
CA VAL A 46 33.23 29.09 5.01
C VAL A 46 33.84 29.74 3.77
N VAL A 47 34.86 29.12 3.19
CA VAL A 47 35.58 29.61 2.03
C VAL A 47 35.19 28.78 0.81
N VAL A 48 34.54 29.42 -0.16
CA VAL A 48 34.14 28.82 -1.45
C VAL A 48 34.64 29.73 -2.56
N GLU A 49 35.50 29.23 -3.44
CA GLU A 49 36.04 30.08 -4.52
C GLU A 49 34.96 30.51 -5.50
N SER A 50 35.13 31.68 -6.13
CA SER A 50 34.20 32.21 -7.13
C SER A 50 34.07 31.35 -8.40
N THR A 51 34.99 30.39 -8.57
CA THR A 51 35.00 29.39 -9.65
C THR A 51 34.29 28.09 -9.28
N ALA A 52 33.78 27.95 -8.05
CA ALA A 52 33.06 26.77 -7.61
C ALA A 52 31.79 26.56 -8.45
N ASN A 53 31.47 25.30 -8.73
CA ASN A 53 30.23 24.91 -9.40
C ASN A 53 29.04 25.01 -8.42
N SER A 54 27.81 25.00 -8.96
CA SER A 54 26.58 25.16 -8.16
C SER A 54 26.44 24.10 -7.07
N GLN A 55 26.75 22.83 -7.34
CA GLN A 55 26.63 21.76 -6.34
C GLN A 55 27.59 21.95 -5.16
N THR A 56 28.81 22.45 -5.40
CA THR A 56 29.75 22.80 -4.32
C THR A 56 29.27 24.02 -3.51
N ILE A 57 28.64 25.00 -4.16
CA ILE A 57 28.01 26.14 -3.47
C ILE A 57 26.85 25.64 -2.60
N ASP A 58 25.96 24.82 -3.15
CA ASP A 58 24.83 24.23 -2.42
C ASP A 58 25.31 23.41 -1.21
N ALA A 59 26.43 22.67 -1.33
CA ALA A 59 27.04 21.95 -0.22
C ALA A 59 27.58 22.90 0.86
N ALA A 60 28.21 24.01 0.49
CA ALA A 60 28.65 25.01 1.45
C ALA A 60 27.47 25.71 2.16
N ASP A 61 26.39 25.99 1.43
CA ASP A 61 25.17 26.53 2.02
C ASP A 61 24.51 25.52 2.97
N LYS A 62 24.51 24.22 2.62
CA LYS A 62 24.08 23.13 3.51
C LYS A 62 24.89 23.11 4.81
N LEU A 63 26.21 23.24 4.74
CA LEU A 63 27.08 23.34 5.93
C LEU A 63 26.65 24.51 6.84
N VAL A 64 26.43 25.70 6.25
CA VAL A 64 26.01 26.89 7.00
C VAL A 64 24.63 26.68 7.63
N ASP A 65 23.68 26.10 6.89
CA ASP A 65 22.31 25.83 7.36
C ASP A 65 22.30 24.88 8.56
N TYR A 66 23.00 23.75 8.50
CA TYR A 66 23.01 22.80 9.62
C TYR A 66 23.80 23.29 10.83
N VAL A 67 24.85 24.10 10.64
CA VAL A 67 25.50 24.79 11.77
C VAL A 67 24.54 25.79 12.41
N TYR A 68 23.74 26.50 11.63
CA TYR A 68 22.70 27.39 12.16
C TYR A 68 21.61 26.61 12.90
N LYS A 69 21.08 25.52 12.33
CA LYS A 69 20.10 24.66 13.01
C LYS A 69 20.62 24.08 14.33
N SER A 70 21.91 23.74 14.40
CA SER A 70 22.54 23.16 15.58
C SER A 70 22.91 24.20 16.65
N ALA A 71 23.48 25.33 16.25
CA ALA A 71 24.12 26.27 17.17
C ALA A 71 23.49 27.66 17.21
N GLY A 72 22.49 27.94 16.38
CA GLY A 72 21.80 29.23 16.30
C GLY A 72 22.65 30.37 15.70
N VAL A 73 23.81 30.06 15.12
CA VAL A 73 24.73 31.04 14.53
C VAL A 73 24.97 30.76 13.05
N THR A 74 25.03 31.83 12.26
CA THR A 74 25.33 31.74 10.83
C THR A 74 26.82 31.95 10.59
N LEU A 75 27.47 31.00 9.92
CA LEU A 75 28.84 31.17 9.45
C LEU A 75 28.86 32.05 8.20
N GLN A 76 29.81 32.97 8.11
CA GLN A 76 29.95 33.81 6.93
C GLN A 76 30.58 33.00 5.78
N VAL A 77 29.99 33.08 4.58
CA VAL A 77 30.60 32.58 3.34
C VAL A 77 31.45 33.67 2.70
N VAL A 78 32.71 33.35 2.36
CA VAL A 78 33.66 34.26 1.71
C VAL A 78 34.31 33.60 0.48
N GLN A 79 34.72 34.43 -0.48
CA GLN A 79 35.28 33.95 -1.76
C GLN A 79 36.79 33.65 -1.71
N SER A 80 37.49 34.08 -0.66
CA SER A 80 38.92 33.86 -0.48
C SER A 80 39.26 33.73 1.01
N ALA A 81 40.21 32.85 1.31
CA ALA A 81 40.74 32.69 2.67
C ALA A 81 41.40 33.97 3.21
N SER A 82 41.87 34.87 2.34
CA SER A 82 42.43 36.17 2.75
C SER A 82 41.37 37.16 3.27
N SER A 83 40.10 36.89 2.99
CA SER A 83 38.96 37.69 3.46
C SER A 83 38.45 37.24 4.83
N ALA A 84 39.00 36.16 5.39
CA ALA A 84 38.65 35.67 6.72
C ALA A 84 39.13 36.65 7.82
N PRO A 85 38.32 36.94 8.84
CA PRO A 85 38.77 37.69 10.01
C PRO A 85 39.97 37.01 10.71
N SER A 86 40.86 37.82 11.29
CA SER A 86 42.02 37.28 12.03
C SER A 86 41.58 36.40 13.19
N GLY A 87 42.20 35.22 13.33
CA GLY A 87 41.89 34.26 14.40
C GLY A 87 40.68 33.36 14.13
N TYR A 88 39.99 33.50 12.99
CA TYR A 88 38.90 32.61 12.60
C TYR A 88 39.43 31.36 11.89
N VAL A 89 38.77 30.23 12.13
CA VAL A 89 38.99 28.98 11.40
C VAL A 89 38.48 29.15 9.96
N LYS A 90 39.28 28.73 8.98
CA LYS A 90 38.91 28.74 7.56
C LYS A 90 38.43 27.36 7.14
N ILE A 91 37.13 27.20 6.89
CA ILE A 91 36.56 25.96 6.35
C ILE A 91 36.52 26.07 4.83
N ARG A 92 37.46 25.46 4.14
CA ARG A 92 37.52 25.44 2.67
C ARG A 92 36.65 24.30 2.15
N VAL A 93 35.66 24.61 1.31
CA VAL A 93 34.77 23.63 0.69
C VAL A 93 35.02 23.57 -0.82
N GLY A 94 35.40 22.39 -1.31
CA GLY A 94 35.70 22.13 -2.71
C GLY A 94 37.16 22.38 -3.11
N PRO A 95 37.49 22.20 -4.41
CA PRO A 95 38.83 22.46 -4.92
C PRO A 95 39.14 23.95 -4.76
N THR A 96 40.10 24.26 -3.90
CA THR A 96 40.55 25.64 -3.64
C THR A 96 42.01 25.81 -4.05
N THR A 97 42.38 27.00 -4.51
CA THR A 97 43.74 27.37 -4.88
C THR A 97 44.66 27.18 -3.67
N GLY A 98 45.77 26.45 -3.88
CA GLY A 98 46.74 26.18 -2.81
C GLY A 98 46.26 25.15 -1.79
N LEU A 99 45.64 24.05 -2.24
CA LEU A 99 45.42 22.87 -1.39
C LEU A 99 46.74 22.41 -0.76
N PRO A 100 46.74 22.02 0.54
CA PRO A 100 47.91 21.43 1.18
C PRO A 100 48.41 20.19 0.42
N SER A 101 49.73 19.98 0.38
CA SER A 101 50.33 18.83 -0.33
C SER A 101 49.81 17.48 0.19
N ALA A 102 49.52 17.38 1.49
CA ALA A 102 48.90 16.20 2.10
C ALA A 102 47.50 15.91 1.51
N VAL A 103 46.69 16.96 1.29
CA VAL A 103 45.35 16.83 0.69
C VAL A 103 45.46 16.45 -0.79
N THR A 104 46.33 17.11 -1.54
CA THR A 104 46.58 16.77 -2.96
C THR A 104 47.05 15.32 -3.11
N THR A 105 47.87 14.83 -2.18
CA THR A 105 48.32 13.43 -2.15
C THR A 105 47.17 12.49 -1.79
N ALA A 106 46.33 12.84 -0.83
CA ALA A 106 45.19 12.02 -0.41
C ALA A 106 44.09 11.91 -1.47
N LEU A 107 43.91 12.94 -2.30
CA LEU A 107 42.98 12.95 -3.45
C LEU A 107 43.47 12.07 -4.61
N ALA A 108 44.77 11.75 -4.68
CA ALA A 108 45.31 10.98 -5.79
C ALA A 108 44.72 9.54 -5.81
N GLY A 109 44.04 9.19 -6.90
CA GLY A 109 43.43 7.87 -7.08
C GLY A 109 42.19 7.59 -6.22
N LEU A 110 41.61 8.63 -5.62
CA LEU A 110 40.33 8.56 -4.89
C LEU A 110 39.16 8.41 -5.88
N ASP A 111 38.14 7.64 -5.51
CA ASP A 111 36.90 7.55 -6.30
C ASP A 111 36.22 8.92 -6.46
N GLU A 112 35.42 9.08 -7.51
CA GLU A 112 34.73 10.34 -7.83
C GLU A 112 33.77 10.80 -6.72
N ASP A 113 33.16 9.87 -5.98
CA ASP A 113 32.30 10.16 -4.81
C ASP A 113 33.10 10.24 -3.50
N GLY A 114 34.38 9.91 -3.51
CA GLY A 114 35.23 9.97 -2.32
C GLY A 114 35.61 11.40 -1.95
N PHE A 115 36.08 11.58 -0.71
CA PHE A 115 36.45 12.88 -0.18
C PHE A 115 37.60 12.83 0.83
N VAL A 116 38.15 14.01 1.10
CA VAL A 116 39.16 14.26 2.12
C VAL A 116 38.66 15.36 3.05
N ILE A 117 38.73 15.10 4.37
CA ILE A 117 38.59 16.12 5.41
C ILE A 117 39.94 16.27 6.11
N HIS A 118 40.52 17.46 6.03
CA HIS A 118 41.83 17.74 6.62
C HIS A 118 41.80 18.97 7.51
N SER A 119 42.13 18.81 8.80
CA SER A 119 42.25 19.90 9.76
C SER A 119 43.72 20.13 10.11
N ALA A 120 44.24 21.32 9.86
CA ALA A 120 45.61 21.68 10.20
C ALA A 120 45.77 23.19 10.37
N GLY A 121 46.55 23.60 11.37
CA GLY A 121 46.79 25.02 11.65
C GLY A 121 45.50 25.71 12.08
N ASP A 122 44.97 26.61 11.24
CA ASP A 122 43.68 27.30 11.44
C ASP A 122 42.68 26.98 10.31
N THR A 123 42.91 25.88 9.59
CA THR A 123 42.18 25.56 8.36
C THR A 123 41.60 24.14 8.43
N ILE A 124 40.33 24.02 8.03
CA ILE A 124 39.65 22.76 7.75
C ILE A 124 39.41 22.73 6.25
N THR A 125 39.80 21.67 5.57
CA THR A 125 39.59 21.49 4.11
C THR A 125 38.70 20.29 3.89
N ILE A 126 37.59 20.49 3.20
CA ILE A 126 36.62 19.46 2.80
C ILE A 126 36.58 19.46 1.27
N VAL A 127 37.09 18.41 0.64
CA VAL A 127 37.23 18.36 -0.81
C VAL A 127 37.15 16.94 -1.35
N GLY A 128 36.41 16.75 -2.43
CA GLY A 128 36.43 15.52 -3.23
C GLY A 128 36.98 15.75 -4.65
N PRO A 129 37.26 14.69 -5.42
CA PRO A 129 37.72 14.79 -6.81
C PRO A 129 36.66 15.39 -7.73
N THR A 130 35.39 15.29 -7.34
CA THR A 130 34.25 15.87 -8.05
C THR A 130 33.36 16.68 -7.09
N PRO A 131 32.37 17.43 -7.62
CA PRO A 131 31.38 18.11 -6.77
C PRO A 131 30.58 17.15 -5.89
N TRP A 132 30.32 15.93 -6.36
CA TRP A 132 29.66 14.87 -5.59
C TRP A 132 30.46 14.48 -4.35
N GLY A 133 31.76 14.16 -4.52
CA GLY A 133 32.62 13.85 -3.39
C GLY A 133 32.72 15.01 -2.41
N THR A 134 32.81 16.25 -2.90
CA THR A 134 32.83 17.44 -2.02
C THR A 134 31.55 17.56 -1.18
N GLU A 135 30.38 17.35 -1.79
CA GLU A 135 29.11 17.34 -1.07
C GLU A 135 29.06 16.24 0.00
N PHE A 136 29.44 15.01 -0.35
CA PHE A 136 29.45 13.90 0.62
C PHE A 136 30.45 14.10 1.75
N GLY A 137 31.55 14.82 1.50
CA GLY A 137 32.49 15.25 2.52
C GLY A 137 31.90 16.32 3.45
N VAL A 138 31.04 17.21 2.95
CA VAL A 138 30.27 18.12 3.82
C VAL A 138 29.26 17.33 4.65
N ASP A 139 28.54 16.39 4.03
CA ASP A 139 27.60 15.55 4.76
C ASP A 139 28.32 14.76 5.87
N GLU A 140 29.51 14.20 5.61
CA GLU A 140 30.37 13.57 6.63
C GLU A 140 30.83 14.53 7.71
N PHE A 141 31.21 15.77 7.36
CA PHE A 141 31.57 16.76 8.36
C PHE A 141 30.39 17.05 9.31
N LEU A 142 29.18 17.20 8.75
CA LEU A 142 27.95 17.42 9.51
C LEU A 142 27.62 16.21 10.40
N GLU A 143 27.73 14.98 9.88
CA GLU A 143 27.51 13.78 10.69
C GLU A 143 28.54 13.63 11.82
N ARG A 144 29.82 13.85 11.52
CA ARG A 144 30.93 13.56 12.44
C ARG A 144 31.15 14.63 13.50
N TYR A 145 31.12 15.90 13.13
CA TYR A 145 31.53 17.00 14.02
C TYR A 145 30.37 17.85 14.51
N VAL A 146 29.29 17.96 13.73
CA VAL A 146 28.06 18.62 14.17
C VAL A 146 27.10 17.60 14.80
N GLY A 147 27.18 16.34 14.41
CA GLY A 147 26.35 15.25 14.95
C GLY A 147 25.01 15.09 14.24
N VAL A 148 24.83 15.64 13.03
CA VAL A 148 23.56 15.55 12.27
C VAL A 148 23.27 14.12 11.85
N ARG A 149 22.00 13.70 11.83
CA ARG A 149 21.55 12.44 11.19
C ARG A 149 20.29 12.67 10.35
N TRP A 150 20.27 12.11 9.15
CA TRP A 150 19.08 12.10 8.28
C TRP A 150 18.38 10.73 8.37
N LEU A 151 17.61 10.53 9.43
CA LEU A 151 17.00 9.23 9.77
C LEU A 151 15.85 8.86 8.83
N MET A 152 15.00 9.84 8.50
CA MET A 152 13.86 9.74 7.58
C MET A 152 13.75 11.03 6.73
N PRO A 153 12.89 11.08 5.69
CA PRO A 153 12.79 12.25 4.83
C PRO A 153 12.12 13.45 5.49
N GLY A 154 12.58 14.64 5.09
CA GLY A 154 11.98 15.91 5.50
C GLY A 154 12.44 16.37 6.90
N PRO A 155 11.99 17.57 7.32
CA PRO A 155 12.46 18.20 8.57
C PRO A 155 12.08 17.42 9.83
N ASP A 156 11.04 16.60 9.80
CA ASP A 156 10.70 15.75 10.95
C ASP A 156 11.54 14.47 10.97
N GLY A 157 12.22 14.13 9.88
CA GLY A 157 13.08 12.96 9.79
C GLY A 157 14.56 13.22 10.07
N GLU A 158 14.98 14.49 10.17
CA GLU A 158 16.33 14.86 10.57
C GLU A 158 16.48 14.92 12.10
N ASP A 159 17.69 14.63 12.58
CA ASP A 159 18.12 14.85 13.95
C ASP A 159 19.34 15.76 13.99
N VAL A 160 19.14 16.97 14.51
CA VAL A 160 20.15 18.02 14.57
C VAL A 160 20.38 18.40 16.04
N PRO A 161 21.48 17.95 16.66
CA PRO A 161 21.72 18.19 18.08
C PRO A 161 21.98 19.68 18.33
N GLN A 162 21.52 20.18 19.49
CA GLN A 162 21.77 21.55 19.89
C GLN A 162 23.15 21.67 20.53
N ALA A 163 24.00 22.54 19.99
CA ALA A 163 25.40 22.67 20.39
C ALA A 163 25.80 24.14 20.61
N THR A 164 26.45 24.42 21.75
CA THR A 164 27.08 25.74 21.99
C THR A 164 28.52 25.81 21.51
N ASN A 165 29.13 24.64 21.23
CA ASN A 165 30.48 24.52 20.68
C ASN A 165 30.49 23.45 19.59
N VAL A 166 31.24 23.69 18.53
CA VAL A 166 31.49 22.70 17.45
C VAL A 166 33.01 22.57 17.29
N PRO A 167 33.67 21.69 18.07
CA PRO A 167 35.10 21.45 17.99
C PRO A 167 35.44 20.47 16.87
N VAL A 168 36.53 20.75 16.15
CA VAL A 168 37.12 19.84 15.16
C VAL A 168 38.56 19.58 15.56
N PRO A 169 38.95 18.32 15.85
CA PRO A 169 40.31 17.98 16.23
C PRO A 169 41.32 18.46 15.20
N THR A 170 42.47 18.98 15.64
CA THR A 170 43.56 19.37 14.73
C THR A 170 44.42 18.17 14.34
N GLY A 171 45.05 18.20 13.16
CA GLY A 171 45.91 17.12 12.67
C GLY A 171 45.14 15.93 12.07
N VAL A 172 43.84 16.07 11.78
CA VAL A 172 43.04 15.03 11.13
C VAL A 172 43.33 15.05 9.63
N LEU A 173 43.60 13.89 9.04
CA LEU A 173 43.57 13.65 7.59
C LEU A 173 42.66 12.43 7.34
N LEU A 174 41.37 12.69 7.18
CA LEU A 174 40.37 11.67 6.84
C LEU A 174 40.30 11.54 5.32
N ARG A 175 40.38 10.30 4.82
CA ARG A 175 40.18 9.94 3.41
C ARG A 175 39.13 8.83 3.37
N GLU A 176 38.02 9.08 2.70
CA GLU A 176 36.86 8.17 2.63
C GLU A 176 36.41 7.99 1.18
N GLU A 177 35.95 6.78 0.82
CA GLU A 177 35.40 6.45 -0.49
C GLU A 177 34.36 5.33 -0.37
N PRO A 178 33.33 5.29 -1.24
CA PRO A 178 32.27 4.29 -1.11
C PRO A 178 32.75 2.88 -1.48
N ALA A 179 32.28 1.87 -0.76
CA ALA A 179 32.51 0.47 -1.11
C ALA A 179 31.85 0.07 -2.45
N PHE A 180 30.70 0.67 -2.76
CA PHE A 180 29.96 0.43 -4.01
C PHE A 180 29.88 1.73 -4.80
N VAL A 181 30.42 1.79 -6.01
CA VAL A 181 30.54 3.02 -6.80
C VAL A 181 29.22 3.58 -7.31
N SER A 182 28.18 2.75 -7.47
CA SER A 182 26.85 3.20 -7.91
C SER A 182 25.78 2.73 -6.94
N ARG A 183 25.04 3.68 -6.34
CA ARG A 183 24.11 3.43 -5.22
C ARG A 183 22.75 4.10 -5.48
N LYS A 184 21.65 3.34 -5.37
CA LYS A 184 20.27 3.88 -5.50
C LYS A 184 19.25 3.06 -4.71
N LEU A 185 18.32 3.76 -4.07
CA LEU A 185 17.04 3.20 -3.62
C LEU A 185 15.91 3.76 -4.48
N ALA A 186 15.29 2.99 -5.37
CA ALA A 186 14.16 3.44 -6.17
C ALA A 186 12.85 3.44 -5.33
N PRO A 187 11.97 4.45 -5.49
CA PRO A 187 12.06 5.54 -6.45
C PRO A 187 12.86 6.77 -5.97
N MET A 188 13.51 6.71 -4.80
CA MET A 188 14.39 7.76 -4.30
C MET A 188 15.51 8.04 -5.33
N GLY A 189 15.78 9.32 -5.59
CA GLY A 189 16.68 9.72 -6.68
C GLY A 189 16.10 9.65 -8.10
N THR A 190 14.79 9.46 -8.27
CA THR A 190 14.11 9.57 -9.58
C THR A 190 13.12 10.73 -9.57
N PRO A 191 13.46 11.89 -10.19
CA PRO A 191 12.57 13.04 -10.24
C PRO A 191 11.21 12.69 -10.87
N GLY A 192 10.12 13.26 -10.33
CA GLY A 192 8.76 13.08 -10.86
C GLY A 192 7.99 11.86 -10.35
N HIS A 193 8.60 10.98 -9.54
CA HIS A 193 7.86 9.94 -8.83
C HIS A 193 7.01 10.50 -7.67
N SER A 194 5.93 9.80 -7.33
CA SER A 194 4.93 10.17 -6.31
C SER A 194 5.43 10.19 -4.86
N ILE A 195 6.71 9.90 -4.60
CA ILE A 195 7.31 9.93 -3.26
C ILE A 195 7.75 11.32 -2.80
N GLY A 196 7.80 12.31 -3.70
CA GLY A 196 8.11 13.71 -3.37
C GLY A 196 9.61 14.03 -3.22
N PRO A 197 9.96 15.33 -3.20
CA PRO A 197 11.35 15.81 -3.21
C PRO A 197 12.12 15.49 -1.93
N GLU A 198 11.45 15.39 -0.78
CA GLU A 198 12.09 15.09 0.51
C GLU A 198 12.80 13.72 0.49
N ASN A 199 12.22 12.71 -0.15
CA ASN A 199 12.85 11.39 -0.30
C ASN A 199 14.10 11.45 -1.20
N ILE A 200 14.08 12.30 -2.23
CA ILE A 200 15.25 12.49 -3.12
C ILE A 200 16.38 13.16 -2.34
N GLN A 201 16.06 14.20 -1.56
CA GLN A 201 17.04 14.87 -0.72
C GLN A 201 17.61 13.95 0.35
N TRP A 202 16.76 13.17 1.03
CA TRP A 202 17.18 12.18 2.03
C TRP A 202 18.17 11.15 1.47
N ALA A 203 17.94 10.65 0.24
CA ALA A 203 18.86 9.71 -0.40
C ALA A 203 20.22 10.37 -0.72
N ARG A 204 20.19 11.65 -1.15
CA ARG A 204 21.39 12.44 -1.43
C ARG A 204 22.20 12.71 -0.17
N ASP A 205 21.55 13.13 0.91
CA ASP A 205 22.18 13.37 2.22
C ASP A 205 22.76 12.08 2.83
N ASN A 206 22.19 10.92 2.50
CA ASN A 206 22.75 9.60 2.83
C ASN A 206 23.70 9.05 1.74
N ARG A 207 24.36 9.94 0.99
CA ARG A 207 25.47 9.66 0.06
C ARG A 207 25.15 8.70 -1.10
N MET A 208 23.90 8.65 -1.55
CA MET A 208 23.53 7.86 -2.73
C MET A 208 23.78 8.64 -4.03
N HIS A 209 24.45 7.97 -4.98
CA HIS A 209 24.68 8.47 -6.32
C HIS A 209 24.67 7.30 -7.31
N ARG A 210 23.71 7.31 -8.25
CA ARG A 210 23.67 6.34 -9.35
C ARG A 210 24.63 6.79 -10.44
N ARG A 211 25.60 5.95 -10.77
CA ARG A 211 26.66 6.23 -11.76
C ARG A 211 26.66 5.29 -12.96
N ILE A 212 25.92 4.18 -12.89
CA ILE A 212 25.86 3.17 -13.94
C ILE A 212 24.42 3.06 -14.49
N GLU A 213 24.31 3.09 -15.82
CA GLU A 213 23.07 2.89 -16.56
C GLU A 213 22.87 1.40 -16.89
N PHE A 214 21.77 0.81 -16.39
CA PHE A 214 21.46 -0.62 -16.54
C PHE A 214 19.98 -0.95 -16.79
N GLY A 215 19.06 0.02 -16.64
CA GLY A 215 17.61 -0.22 -16.67
C GLY A 215 17.07 -0.67 -18.03
N HIS A 216 15.80 -1.08 -18.10
CA HIS A 216 15.14 -1.43 -19.36
C HIS A 216 15.32 -0.33 -20.42
N ASN A 217 15.95 -0.64 -21.55
CA ASN A 217 16.30 0.39 -22.54
C ASN A 217 16.24 -0.10 -24.00
N LEU A 218 16.04 -1.40 -24.24
CA LEU A 218 16.00 -1.90 -25.62
C LEU A 218 14.82 -1.33 -26.42
N TYR A 219 13.74 -0.90 -25.77
CA TYR A 219 12.61 -0.24 -26.43
C TYR A 219 12.96 1.15 -26.96
N GLU A 220 13.90 1.87 -26.34
CA GLU A 220 14.41 3.15 -26.85
C GLU A 220 15.49 2.92 -27.91
N LEU A 221 16.37 1.93 -27.68
CA LEU A 221 17.41 1.57 -28.62
C LEU A 221 16.82 1.07 -29.94
N PHE A 222 15.73 0.30 -29.88
CA PHE A 222 14.95 -0.20 -31.00
C PHE A 222 13.57 0.45 -31.05
N ASP A 223 13.55 1.78 -31.03
CA ASP A 223 12.31 2.57 -31.18
C ASP A 223 11.59 2.18 -32.50
N PRO A 224 10.34 1.66 -32.43
CA PRO A 224 9.56 1.26 -33.60
C PRO A 224 9.31 2.39 -34.59
N ALA A 225 9.31 3.65 -34.15
CA ALA A 225 9.16 4.80 -35.04
C ALA A 225 10.43 5.01 -35.89
N VAL A 226 11.61 4.74 -35.34
CA VAL A 226 12.88 4.89 -36.05
C VAL A 226 13.12 3.73 -37.00
N PHE A 227 12.76 2.51 -36.58
CA PHE A 227 12.97 1.29 -37.36
C PHE A 227 11.68 0.78 -38.01
N ALA A 228 10.77 1.68 -38.40
CA ALA A 228 9.50 1.31 -39.03
C ALA A 228 9.67 0.50 -40.33
N SER A 229 10.79 0.70 -41.04
CA SER A 229 11.16 -0.06 -42.25
C SER A 229 11.84 -1.40 -41.96
N HIS A 230 12.04 -1.75 -40.69
CA HIS A 230 12.73 -2.96 -40.25
C HIS A 230 11.86 -3.82 -39.32
N PRO A 231 10.68 -4.27 -39.78
CA PRO A 231 9.82 -5.15 -38.98
C PRO A 231 10.55 -6.42 -38.53
N GLU A 232 11.55 -6.89 -39.28
CA GLU A 232 12.39 -8.05 -38.97
C GLU A 232 13.27 -7.91 -37.72
N TYR A 233 13.29 -6.75 -37.06
CA TYR A 233 13.93 -6.57 -35.75
C TYR A 233 13.04 -6.97 -34.59
N TYR A 234 11.75 -7.25 -34.84
CA TYR A 234 10.74 -7.44 -33.81
C TYR A 234 10.03 -8.79 -33.93
N PRO A 235 9.46 -9.31 -32.82
CA PRO A 235 8.74 -10.57 -32.84
C PRO A 235 7.64 -10.61 -33.90
N ASN A 236 7.54 -11.73 -34.60
CA ASN A 236 6.55 -11.95 -35.67
C ASN A 236 6.60 -10.91 -36.81
N ASN A 237 7.75 -10.26 -37.04
CA ASN A 237 7.89 -9.18 -38.02
C ASN A 237 6.85 -8.06 -37.82
N THR A 238 6.53 -7.74 -36.57
CA THR A 238 5.48 -6.78 -36.22
C THR A 238 6.02 -5.70 -35.29
N LEU A 239 5.80 -4.43 -35.63
CA LEU A 239 6.21 -3.31 -34.80
C LEU A 239 5.45 -3.31 -33.46
N PRO A 240 6.15 -3.29 -32.31
CA PRO A 240 5.50 -3.28 -31.01
C PRO A 240 4.86 -1.91 -30.74
N THR A 241 3.79 -1.92 -29.95
CA THR A 241 3.06 -0.71 -29.51
C THR A 241 3.25 -0.40 -28.02
N THR A 242 3.99 -1.26 -27.33
CA THR A 242 4.30 -1.17 -25.89
C THR A 242 5.80 -1.13 -25.68
N THR A 243 6.25 -0.70 -24.50
CA THR A 243 7.68 -0.73 -24.11
C THR A 243 8.07 -2.04 -23.40
N THR A 244 7.11 -2.93 -23.15
CA THR A 244 7.26 -4.21 -22.44
C THR A 244 6.71 -5.37 -23.28
N LYS A 245 7.00 -6.62 -22.89
CA LYS A 245 6.49 -7.87 -23.51
C LYS A 245 7.01 -8.18 -24.91
N TRP A 246 8.18 -7.65 -25.26
CA TRP A 246 8.89 -7.99 -26.50
C TRP A 246 10.39 -7.72 -26.34
N GLN A 247 11.21 -8.51 -27.02
CA GLN A 247 12.64 -8.21 -27.18
C GLN A 247 12.98 -8.02 -28.66
N PRO A 248 14.02 -7.23 -29.00
CA PRO A 248 14.60 -7.26 -30.33
C PRO A 248 15.01 -8.69 -30.71
N CYS A 249 14.88 -9.07 -31.97
CA CYS A 249 15.30 -10.39 -32.45
C CYS A 249 16.84 -10.49 -32.47
N PHE A 250 17.44 -10.94 -31.39
CA PHE A 250 18.90 -11.00 -31.20
C PHE A 250 19.62 -11.91 -32.21
N SER A 251 18.91 -12.88 -32.80
CA SER A 251 19.42 -13.73 -33.87
C SER A 251 19.60 -13.01 -35.22
N ASN A 252 18.99 -11.84 -35.40
CA ASN A 252 19.13 -11.05 -36.63
C ASN A 252 20.42 -10.20 -36.57
N PRO A 253 21.44 -10.47 -37.40
CA PRO A 253 22.74 -9.79 -37.30
C PRO A 253 22.66 -8.28 -37.58
N ASN A 254 21.64 -7.81 -38.29
CA ASN A 254 21.47 -6.38 -38.56
C ASN A 254 21.10 -5.58 -37.29
N THR A 255 20.53 -6.23 -36.28
CA THR A 255 20.24 -5.60 -34.98
C THR A 255 21.52 -5.17 -34.26
N VAL A 256 22.63 -5.91 -34.42
CA VAL A 256 23.94 -5.54 -33.88
C VAL A 256 24.43 -4.23 -34.49
N THR A 257 24.42 -4.13 -35.83
CA THR A 257 24.84 -2.93 -36.57
C THR A 257 23.98 -1.72 -36.21
N ALA A 258 22.66 -1.92 -36.11
CA ALA A 258 21.71 -0.89 -35.72
C ALA A 258 21.98 -0.35 -34.31
N ALA A 259 22.22 -1.25 -33.35
CA ALA A 259 22.54 -0.89 -31.98
C ALA A 259 23.87 -0.12 -31.88
N ILE A 260 24.96 -0.63 -32.49
CA ILE A 260 26.26 0.05 -32.49
C ILE A 260 26.13 1.48 -33.01
N THR A 261 25.44 1.65 -34.13
CA THR A 261 25.27 2.97 -34.78
C THR A 261 24.57 3.96 -33.84
N ARG A 262 23.45 3.57 -33.22
CA ARG A 262 22.69 4.45 -32.33
C ARG A 262 23.43 4.75 -31.02
N ILE A 263 24.14 3.77 -30.46
CA ILE A 263 24.89 3.97 -29.22
C ILE A 263 26.11 4.89 -29.45
N VAL A 264 26.82 4.72 -30.57
CA VAL A 264 27.89 5.65 -30.96
C VAL A 264 27.34 7.06 -31.18
N GLN A 265 26.17 7.21 -31.81
CA GLN A 265 25.50 8.51 -31.93
C GLN A 265 25.16 9.11 -30.56
N TYR A 266 24.66 8.30 -29.63
CA TYR A 266 24.38 8.72 -28.26
C TYR A 266 25.63 9.27 -27.56
N PHE A 267 26.74 8.53 -27.56
CA PHE A 267 27.97 8.96 -26.90
C PHE A 267 28.65 10.15 -27.59
N ASN A 268 28.51 10.29 -28.91
CA ASN A 268 28.95 11.51 -29.61
C ASN A 268 28.14 12.74 -29.18
N ALA A 269 26.84 12.58 -28.93
CA ALA A 269 25.97 13.66 -28.47
C ALA A 269 26.12 13.95 -26.96
N HIS A 270 26.57 12.95 -26.18
CA HIS A 270 26.71 13.01 -24.72
C HIS A 270 28.12 12.56 -24.31
N PRO A 271 29.17 13.36 -24.59
CA PRO A 271 30.56 12.95 -24.33
C PRO A 271 30.84 12.65 -22.85
N ASP A 272 30.12 13.32 -21.95
CA ASP A 272 30.23 13.15 -20.49
C ASP A 272 29.54 11.88 -19.97
N ALA A 273 28.67 11.24 -20.77
CA ALA A 273 28.05 9.98 -20.38
C ALA A 273 29.12 8.89 -20.29
N THR A 274 29.14 8.16 -19.17
CA THR A 274 30.13 7.12 -18.88
C THR A 274 29.62 5.71 -19.15
N SER A 275 28.30 5.55 -19.22
CA SER A 275 27.67 4.26 -19.46
C SER A 275 26.39 4.37 -20.29
N TYR A 276 25.96 3.25 -20.87
CA TYR A 276 24.70 3.11 -21.59
C TYR A 276 24.04 1.78 -21.24
N SER A 277 22.72 1.77 -21.06
CA SER A 277 22.03 0.54 -20.74
C SER A 277 21.75 -0.31 -21.98
N LEU A 278 22.05 -1.60 -21.88
CA LEU A 278 21.61 -2.64 -22.80
C LEU A 278 20.56 -3.57 -22.16
N GLY A 279 20.01 -3.20 -21.00
CA GLY A 279 19.02 -3.97 -20.26
C GLY A 279 17.81 -4.33 -21.12
N VAL A 280 17.48 -5.63 -21.13
CA VAL A 280 16.30 -6.21 -21.81
C VAL A 280 15.03 -5.42 -21.49
N ASN A 281 14.03 -5.44 -22.37
CA ASN A 281 12.72 -4.85 -22.04
C ASN A 281 12.04 -5.62 -20.92
N ASP A 282 11.19 -4.95 -20.16
CA ASP A 282 10.45 -5.61 -19.10
C ASP A 282 9.46 -6.62 -19.68
N GLU A 283 9.34 -7.76 -19.00
CA GLU A 283 8.58 -8.96 -19.40
C GLU A 283 9.00 -9.55 -20.78
N GLY A 284 9.44 -10.82 -20.84
CA GLY A 284 10.06 -11.53 -21.98
C GLY A 284 9.66 -11.17 -23.44
N GLY A 285 9.12 -12.13 -24.20
CA GLY A 285 8.69 -11.89 -25.60
C GLY A 285 9.82 -11.95 -26.66
N PHE A 286 10.71 -12.94 -26.55
CA PHE A 286 11.78 -13.20 -27.52
C PHE A 286 11.23 -13.71 -28.86
N CYS A 287 11.92 -13.40 -29.96
CA CYS A 287 11.61 -13.95 -31.29
C CYS A 287 12.03 -15.43 -31.41
N GLU A 288 13.09 -15.76 -30.69
CA GLU A 288 13.74 -17.05 -30.69
C GLU A 288 13.04 -18.03 -29.76
N THR A 289 13.32 -19.32 -29.93
CA THR A 289 12.74 -20.39 -29.10
C THR A 289 13.84 -21.24 -28.50
N THR A 290 13.60 -21.76 -27.30
CA THR A 290 14.51 -22.63 -26.57
C THR A 290 13.70 -23.61 -25.73
N THR A 291 14.26 -24.79 -25.47
CA THR A 291 13.69 -25.76 -24.52
C THR A 291 14.45 -25.78 -23.19
N ALA A 292 15.59 -25.09 -23.10
CA ALA A 292 16.39 -25.01 -21.89
C ALA A 292 15.71 -24.10 -20.86
N LYS A 293 15.93 -24.41 -19.57
CA LYS A 293 15.41 -23.65 -18.44
C LYS A 293 16.58 -23.12 -17.61
N ASN A 294 16.47 -21.86 -17.20
CA ASN A 294 17.42 -21.23 -16.31
C ASN A 294 17.04 -21.46 -14.84
N SER A 295 17.86 -20.96 -13.91
CA SER A 295 17.73 -21.15 -12.46
C SER A 295 16.44 -20.56 -11.86
N GLY A 296 15.74 -19.68 -12.59
CA GLY A 296 14.43 -19.14 -12.20
C GLY A 296 13.23 -19.91 -12.77
N ASP A 297 13.47 -21.00 -13.51
CA ASP A 297 12.48 -21.78 -14.28
C ASP A 297 11.88 -21.04 -15.50
N TYR A 298 12.59 -20.02 -16.00
CA TYR A 298 12.27 -19.35 -17.26
C TYR A 298 12.97 -20.06 -18.43
N PHE A 299 12.44 -19.86 -19.64
CA PHE A 299 13.16 -20.27 -20.84
C PHE A 299 14.48 -19.51 -20.93
N ASP A 300 15.57 -20.24 -21.16
CA ASP A 300 16.91 -19.68 -21.08
C ASP A 300 17.40 -19.13 -22.42
N PHE A 301 17.59 -17.82 -22.46
CA PHE A 301 18.11 -17.08 -23.61
C PHE A 301 19.46 -16.41 -23.32
N SER A 302 20.14 -16.76 -22.23
CA SER A 302 21.38 -16.10 -21.80
C SER A 302 22.48 -16.13 -22.87
N ASP A 303 22.81 -17.29 -23.44
CA ASP A 303 23.85 -17.39 -24.49
C ASP A 303 23.53 -16.54 -25.73
N LEU A 304 22.26 -16.50 -26.14
CA LEU A 304 21.80 -15.70 -27.27
C LEU A 304 21.95 -14.20 -27.00
N TYR A 305 21.36 -13.74 -25.89
CA TYR A 305 21.31 -12.32 -25.55
C TYR A 305 22.71 -11.78 -25.23
N TYR A 306 23.48 -12.48 -24.39
CA TYR A 306 24.82 -12.02 -24.04
C TYR A 306 25.82 -12.12 -25.20
N GLY A 307 25.57 -13.03 -26.15
CA GLY A 307 26.35 -13.12 -27.38
C GLY A 307 26.12 -11.91 -28.29
N TRP A 308 24.88 -11.43 -28.34
CA TRP A 308 24.52 -10.16 -28.99
C TRP A 308 25.13 -8.96 -28.26
N VAL A 309 25.03 -8.89 -26.92
CA VAL A 309 25.62 -7.81 -26.10
C VAL A 309 27.12 -7.69 -26.36
N ASN A 310 27.86 -8.80 -26.33
CA ASN A 310 29.31 -8.78 -26.58
C ASN A 310 29.68 -8.19 -27.94
N GLN A 311 28.91 -8.51 -28.99
CA GLN A 311 29.14 -7.99 -30.34
C GLN A 311 28.87 -6.49 -30.40
N VAL A 312 27.76 -6.02 -29.82
CA VAL A 312 27.41 -4.60 -29.76
C VAL A 312 28.48 -3.82 -29.01
N VAL A 313 28.86 -4.28 -27.80
CA VAL A 313 29.86 -3.60 -26.97
C VAL A 313 31.22 -3.58 -27.66
N ALA A 314 31.67 -4.69 -28.25
CA ALA A 314 32.93 -4.71 -29.00
C ALA A 314 32.94 -3.69 -30.15
N GLY A 315 31.82 -3.52 -30.86
CA GLY A 315 31.70 -2.53 -31.93
C GLY A 315 31.72 -1.08 -31.43
N VAL A 316 31.00 -0.77 -30.34
CA VAL A 316 30.99 0.59 -29.77
C VAL A 316 32.36 0.98 -29.21
N LEU A 317 33.05 0.04 -28.54
CA LEU A 317 34.37 0.29 -27.94
C LEU A 317 35.47 0.57 -28.97
N GLN A 318 35.27 0.24 -30.26
CA GLN A 318 36.18 0.66 -31.32
C GLN A 318 36.20 2.19 -31.51
N VAL A 319 35.11 2.87 -31.14
CA VAL A 319 34.96 4.33 -31.25
C VAL A 319 35.06 5.00 -29.88
N HIS A 320 34.44 4.42 -28.85
CA HIS A 320 34.41 4.95 -27.48
C HIS A 320 34.96 3.92 -26.48
N PRO A 321 36.29 3.77 -26.37
CA PRO A 321 36.92 2.70 -25.59
C PRO A 321 36.78 2.86 -24.05
N ASP A 322 36.30 4.00 -23.57
CA ASP A 322 36.19 4.34 -22.15
C ASP A 322 34.81 4.07 -21.53
N LYS A 323 33.84 3.59 -22.31
CA LYS A 323 32.43 3.48 -21.89
C LYS A 323 32.09 2.12 -21.31
N TYR A 324 31.10 2.08 -20.42
CA TYR A 324 30.60 0.86 -19.78
C TYR A 324 29.14 0.59 -20.16
N PHE A 325 28.69 -0.66 -20.01
CA PHE A 325 27.37 -1.09 -20.43
C PHE A 325 26.70 -1.91 -19.33
N GLY A 326 25.69 -1.35 -18.69
CA GLY A 326 24.88 -2.10 -17.73
C GLY A 326 23.85 -2.96 -18.46
N VAL A 327 23.61 -4.16 -17.92
CA VAL A 327 22.55 -5.08 -18.38
C VAL A 327 21.79 -5.61 -17.19
N LEU A 328 20.55 -6.05 -17.39
CA LEU A 328 19.77 -6.74 -16.37
C LEU A 328 19.91 -8.25 -16.57
N ALA A 329 20.44 -8.95 -15.56
CA ALA A 329 20.33 -10.39 -15.45
C ALA A 329 18.96 -10.72 -14.85
N TYR A 330 17.93 -10.63 -15.70
CA TYR A 330 16.52 -10.63 -15.32
C TYR A 330 15.74 -11.71 -16.09
N ARG A 331 14.95 -12.48 -15.33
CA ARG A 331 14.05 -13.53 -15.83
C ARG A 331 14.71 -14.47 -16.87
N GLU A 332 14.31 -14.41 -18.14
CA GLU A 332 14.76 -15.28 -19.23
C GLU A 332 16.28 -15.22 -19.51
N VAL A 333 16.97 -14.18 -19.02
CA VAL A 333 18.43 -13.99 -19.16
C VAL A 333 19.13 -13.84 -17.80
N MET A 334 18.58 -14.41 -16.73
CA MET A 334 19.11 -14.22 -15.36
C MET A 334 20.39 -15.02 -15.05
N ASP A 335 20.64 -16.08 -15.81
CA ASP A 335 21.82 -16.93 -15.60
C ASP A 335 23.00 -16.46 -16.45
N PRO A 336 24.24 -16.69 -16.00
CA PRO A 336 25.43 -16.34 -16.77
C PRO A 336 25.50 -17.13 -18.09
N PRO A 337 26.04 -16.54 -19.17
CA PRO A 337 26.28 -17.28 -20.40
C PRO A 337 27.45 -18.27 -20.25
N SER A 338 27.54 -19.21 -21.20
CA SER A 338 28.60 -20.21 -21.27
C SER A 338 30.00 -19.60 -21.48
N PHE A 339 30.08 -18.40 -22.05
CA PHE A 339 31.31 -17.66 -22.37
C PHE A 339 31.53 -16.41 -21.50
N ALA A 340 32.74 -15.84 -21.54
CA ALA A 340 33.05 -14.60 -20.83
C ALA A 340 32.40 -13.38 -21.51
N LEU A 341 31.89 -12.45 -20.69
CA LEU A 341 31.45 -11.15 -21.16
C LEU A 341 32.62 -10.24 -21.47
N ASN A 342 32.38 -9.25 -22.33
CA ASN A 342 33.30 -8.13 -22.49
C ASN A 342 33.50 -7.44 -21.13
N SER A 343 34.74 -7.07 -20.80
CA SER A 343 35.10 -6.50 -19.49
C SER A 343 34.42 -5.16 -19.17
N HIS A 344 33.78 -4.52 -20.15
CA HIS A 344 33.00 -3.29 -19.99
C HIS A 344 31.50 -3.55 -19.74
N VAL A 345 31.06 -4.81 -19.71
CA VAL A 345 29.66 -5.17 -19.40
C VAL A 345 29.51 -5.45 -17.91
N ILE A 346 28.50 -4.82 -17.29
CA ILE A 346 28.19 -4.94 -15.86
C ILE A 346 26.78 -5.52 -15.71
N PRO A 347 26.63 -6.83 -15.48
CA PRO A 347 25.33 -7.45 -15.24
C PRO A 347 24.79 -7.12 -13.84
N TYR A 348 23.55 -6.65 -13.78
CA TYR A 348 22.79 -6.42 -12.56
C TYR A 348 21.92 -7.63 -12.23
N LEU A 349 22.29 -8.37 -11.19
CA LEU A 349 21.61 -9.58 -10.74
C LEU A 349 20.34 -9.22 -9.97
N THR A 350 19.18 -9.52 -10.56
CA THR A 350 17.86 -9.20 -9.97
C THR A 350 17.42 -10.26 -8.97
N LYS A 351 17.30 -9.88 -7.70
CA LYS A 351 16.84 -10.78 -6.63
C LYS A 351 16.40 -10.01 -5.39
N ASP A 352 15.22 -10.33 -4.87
CA ASP A 352 14.79 -9.95 -3.52
C ASP A 352 15.59 -10.75 -2.49
N ARG A 353 16.56 -10.08 -1.86
CA ARG A 353 17.53 -10.71 -0.97
C ARG A 353 17.06 -10.86 0.47
N TYR A 354 15.85 -10.39 0.81
CA TYR A 354 15.13 -10.91 1.98
C TYR A 354 15.04 -12.44 1.95
N GLY A 355 15.02 -13.05 0.75
CA GLY A 355 15.07 -14.50 0.60
C GLY A 355 16.24 -15.19 1.32
N TRP A 356 17.33 -14.47 1.64
CA TRP A 356 18.47 -14.98 2.42
C TRP A 356 18.12 -15.33 3.87
N ALA A 357 16.94 -14.95 4.37
CA ALA A 357 16.39 -15.49 5.61
C ALA A 357 16.27 -17.03 5.57
N ALA A 358 16.21 -17.63 4.37
CA ALA A 358 16.36 -19.07 4.18
C ALA A 358 17.79 -19.43 3.72
N ALA A 359 18.45 -20.31 4.48
CA ALA A 359 19.85 -20.69 4.26
C ALA A 359 20.11 -21.32 2.87
N ASP A 360 19.14 -22.04 2.31
CA ASP A 360 19.26 -22.62 0.97
C ASP A 360 19.26 -21.55 -0.13
N VAL A 361 18.45 -20.49 0.02
CA VAL A 361 18.43 -19.35 -0.89
C VAL A 361 19.71 -18.53 -0.78
N LYS A 362 20.17 -18.26 0.45
CA LYS A 362 21.45 -17.57 0.72
C LYS A 362 22.59 -18.27 -0.01
N THR A 363 22.73 -19.58 0.17
CA THR A 363 23.78 -20.38 -0.48
C THR A 363 23.68 -20.31 -2.00
N ALA A 364 22.48 -20.52 -2.56
CA ALA A 364 22.27 -20.50 -4.00
C ALA A 364 22.55 -19.13 -4.65
N ASP A 365 22.22 -18.03 -3.98
CA ASP A 365 22.47 -16.68 -4.51
C ASP A 365 23.95 -16.26 -4.38
N MET A 366 24.64 -16.72 -3.33
CA MET A 366 26.10 -16.59 -3.21
C MET A 366 26.82 -17.34 -4.34
N ASP A 367 26.44 -18.60 -4.58
CA ASP A 367 27.01 -19.43 -5.64
C ASP A 367 26.76 -18.79 -7.02
N ARG A 368 25.54 -18.33 -7.29
CA ARG A 368 25.20 -17.64 -8.54
C ARG A 368 26.02 -16.35 -8.73
N THR A 369 26.20 -15.57 -7.67
CA THR A 369 27.02 -14.35 -7.74
C THR A 369 28.48 -14.68 -8.09
N GLN A 370 29.03 -15.72 -7.49
CA GLN A 370 30.39 -16.18 -7.78
C GLN A 370 30.52 -16.75 -9.19
N GLU A 371 29.52 -17.48 -9.68
CA GLU A 371 29.46 -17.95 -11.05
C GLU A 371 29.48 -16.78 -12.04
N TRP A 372 28.65 -15.77 -11.80
CA TRP A 372 28.65 -14.51 -12.57
C TRP A 372 30.01 -13.80 -12.53
N ALA A 373 30.69 -13.80 -11.39
CA ALA A 373 32.03 -13.22 -11.25
C ALA A 373 33.10 -13.97 -12.08
N THR A 374 32.85 -15.21 -12.51
CA THR A 374 33.73 -15.90 -13.48
C THR A 374 33.53 -15.43 -14.92
N LYS A 375 32.39 -14.79 -15.22
CA LYS A 375 32.02 -14.35 -16.58
C LYS A 375 32.15 -12.84 -16.78
N ALA A 376 32.05 -12.03 -15.73
CA ALA A 376 32.10 -10.57 -15.82
C ALA A 376 33.12 -10.00 -14.82
N SER A 377 33.83 -8.94 -15.23
CA SER A 377 34.84 -8.27 -14.39
C SER A 377 34.24 -7.49 -13.23
N SER A 378 32.97 -7.09 -13.30
CA SER A 378 32.27 -6.34 -12.26
C SER A 378 30.79 -6.65 -12.33
N LEU A 379 30.14 -6.70 -11.17
CA LEU A 379 28.73 -7.03 -11.03
C LEU A 379 27.96 -5.85 -10.44
N GLY A 380 26.69 -5.76 -10.80
CA GLY A 380 25.70 -5.00 -10.07
C GLY A 380 24.72 -5.95 -9.37
N TRP A 381 24.13 -5.51 -8.28
CA TRP A 381 22.98 -6.16 -7.67
C TRP A 381 21.77 -5.25 -7.75
N TYR A 382 20.64 -5.86 -8.10
CA TYR A 382 19.32 -5.23 -8.11
C TYR A 382 18.46 -5.98 -7.09
N ASP A 383 18.06 -5.30 -6.02
CA ASP A 383 17.28 -5.84 -4.91
C ASP A 383 15.83 -5.31 -4.92
N TYR A 384 14.92 -6.02 -4.25
CA TYR A 384 13.49 -5.69 -4.14
C TYR A 384 13.10 -5.56 -2.66
N ILE A 385 13.68 -4.58 -1.97
CA ILE A 385 13.48 -4.34 -0.53
C ILE A 385 12.16 -3.64 -0.19
N TYR A 386 11.15 -3.79 -1.05
CA TYR A 386 9.83 -3.14 -0.99
C TYR A 386 9.27 -3.04 0.43
N GLY A 387 8.84 -1.84 0.80
CA GLY A 387 8.01 -1.58 1.97
C GLY A 387 6.53 -1.53 1.66
N SER A 388 6.11 -0.67 0.74
CA SER A 388 4.78 -0.70 0.15
C SER A 388 4.78 -1.69 -1.03
N PRO A 389 3.77 -2.55 -1.25
CA PRO A 389 2.44 -2.54 -0.64
C PRO A 389 2.30 -3.44 0.60
N TYR A 390 3.40 -3.87 1.25
CA TYR A 390 3.29 -4.69 2.44
C TYR A 390 2.56 -3.95 3.56
N THR A 391 1.69 -4.70 4.24
CA THR A 391 0.75 -4.16 5.23
C THR A 391 1.21 -4.37 6.67
N LEU A 392 2.48 -4.75 6.85
CA LEU A 392 3.24 -4.84 8.10
C LEU A 392 4.65 -4.30 7.81
N PRO A 393 5.39 -3.75 8.80
CA PRO A 393 6.72 -3.20 8.56
C PRO A 393 7.69 -4.33 8.24
N ARG A 394 8.26 -4.33 7.03
CA ARG A 394 9.12 -5.40 6.51
C ARG A 394 10.59 -5.15 6.85
N VAL A 395 10.99 -5.50 8.08
CA VAL A 395 12.29 -5.16 8.69
C VAL A 395 13.17 -6.41 8.84
N TYR A 396 14.43 -6.33 8.39
CA TYR A 396 15.42 -7.44 8.44
C TYR A 396 16.89 -6.94 8.29
N PRO A 397 17.31 -5.90 9.03
CA PRO A 397 18.63 -5.27 8.89
C PRO A 397 19.82 -6.24 9.04
N HIS A 398 19.72 -7.28 9.88
CA HIS A 398 20.80 -8.27 10.03
C HIS A 398 21.02 -9.09 8.76
N VAL A 399 19.92 -9.52 8.10
CA VAL A 399 20.00 -10.18 6.80
C VAL A 399 20.58 -9.24 5.74
N MET A 400 20.26 -7.94 5.80
CA MET A 400 20.84 -6.93 4.90
C MET A 400 22.36 -6.80 5.08
N SER A 401 22.81 -6.71 6.33
CA SER A 401 24.25 -6.64 6.65
C SER A 401 25.01 -7.83 6.07
N ASP A 402 24.49 -9.04 6.27
CA ASP A 402 25.07 -10.28 5.75
C ASP A 402 25.33 -10.25 4.24
N TYR A 403 24.32 -9.88 3.44
CA TYR A 403 24.48 -9.86 1.98
C TYR A 403 25.30 -8.68 1.48
N MET A 404 25.29 -7.54 2.19
CA MET A 404 26.12 -6.38 1.84
C MET A 404 27.60 -6.66 2.08
N GLN A 405 27.94 -7.31 3.19
CA GLN A 405 29.31 -7.76 3.46
C GLN A 405 29.76 -8.74 2.37
N PHE A 406 28.94 -9.73 2.03
CA PHE A 406 29.24 -10.66 0.94
C PHE A 406 29.44 -9.94 -0.40
N ALA A 407 28.54 -9.03 -0.77
CA ALA A 407 28.62 -8.28 -2.02
C ALA A 407 29.96 -7.54 -2.16
N SER A 408 30.38 -6.86 -1.09
CA SER A 408 31.63 -6.08 -1.05
C SER A 408 32.89 -6.93 -1.30
N GLN A 409 32.80 -8.23 -1.05
CA GLN A 409 33.90 -9.19 -1.19
C GLN A 409 33.85 -9.99 -2.51
N ASN A 410 32.81 -9.83 -3.33
CA ASN A 410 32.54 -10.69 -4.50
C ASN A 410 32.25 -9.89 -5.79
N SER A 411 33.11 -8.91 -6.11
CA SER A 411 33.09 -8.15 -7.38
C SER A 411 31.83 -7.32 -7.64
N VAL A 412 30.95 -7.14 -6.64
CA VAL A 412 29.78 -6.27 -6.75
C VAL A 412 30.21 -4.82 -6.54
N VAL A 413 30.03 -3.99 -7.56
CA VAL A 413 30.41 -2.56 -7.55
C VAL A 413 29.20 -1.64 -7.56
N GLY A 414 28.02 -2.15 -7.95
CA GLY A 414 26.78 -1.37 -8.00
C GLY A 414 25.68 -2.01 -7.17
N LEU A 415 24.99 -1.20 -6.37
CA LEU A 415 23.83 -1.62 -5.59
C LEU A 415 22.64 -0.74 -5.91
N ILE A 416 21.55 -1.37 -6.33
CA ILE A 416 20.27 -0.73 -6.59
C ILE A 416 19.22 -1.54 -5.87
N ALA A 417 18.27 -0.89 -5.22
CA ALA A 417 17.10 -1.60 -4.70
C ALA A 417 15.83 -0.84 -4.97
N GLU A 418 14.76 -1.53 -5.36
CA GLU A 418 13.41 -0.99 -5.29
C GLU A 418 12.92 -1.05 -3.84
N SER A 419 12.83 0.10 -3.20
CA SER A 419 12.44 0.22 -1.79
C SER A 419 10.97 0.56 -1.59
N PHE A 420 10.39 1.41 -2.45
CA PHE A 420 9.00 1.90 -2.32
C PHE A 420 8.59 2.07 -0.85
N PRO A 421 9.29 2.95 -0.12
CA PRO A 421 9.35 2.89 1.33
C PRO A 421 7.94 2.98 1.94
N ASN A 422 7.74 2.22 3.02
CA ASN A 422 6.77 2.57 4.03
C ASN A 422 7.60 2.96 5.26
N TRP A 423 7.71 4.26 5.57
CA TRP A 423 8.68 4.71 6.58
C TRP A 423 8.41 4.21 8.00
N GLY A 424 7.26 3.57 8.26
CA GLY A 424 7.05 2.78 9.48
C GLY A 424 8.02 1.60 9.64
N GLU A 425 8.73 1.21 8.59
CA GLU A 425 9.87 0.26 8.60
C GLU A 425 11.13 0.81 9.30
N GLY A 426 11.09 2.07 9.74
CA GLY A 426 12.08 2.70 10.59
C GLY A 426 13.50 2.62 10.04
N PRO A 427 14.43 1.95 10.76
CA PRO A 427 15.85 2.00 10.45
C PRO A 427 16.22 1.35 9.11
N LYS A 428 15.36 0.51 8.52
CA LYS A 428 15.69 -0.34 7.36
C LYS A 428 16.41 0.41 6.23
N ASN A 429 15.81 1.48 5.72
CA ASN A 429 16.39 2.21 4.59
C ASN A 429 17.64 3.00 4.99
N TRP A 430 17.69 3.50 6.22
CA TRP A 430 18.85 4.24 6.74
C TRP A 430 20.05 3.31 6.93
N VAL A 431 19.88 2.16 7.58
CA VAL A 431 20.89 1.11 7.70
C VAL A 431 21.39 0.66 6.33
N TYR A 432 20.47 0.40 5.40
CA TYR A 432 20.84 0.03 4.02
C TYR A 432 21.71 1.12 3.35
N ALA A 433 21.38 2.41 3.55
CA ALA A 433 22.16 3.51 3.03
C ALA A 433 23.57 3.60 3.63
N LYS A 434 23.71 3.36 4.94
CA LYS A 434 25.02 3.32 5.61
C LYS A 434 25.87 2.16 5.11
N LEU A 435 25.29 0.97 4.95
CA LEU A 435 25.97 -0.21 4.44
C LEU A 435 26.36 -0.10 2.96
N MET A 436 25.59 0.63 2.15
CA MET A 436 25.98 0.99 0.78
C MET A 436 27.25 1.85 0.71
N TRP A 437 27.54 2.64 1.74
CA TRP A 437 28.81 3.37 1.83
C TRP A 437 29.91 2.49 2.42
N ASN A 438 29.65 1.92 3.59
CA ASN A 438 30.59 1.06 4.31
C ASN A 438 29.89 -0.22 4.84
N PRO A 439 30.05 -1.36 4.17
CA PRO A 439 29.45 -2.62 4.57
C PRO A 439 30.13 -3.27 5.78
N SER A 440 31.25 -2.72 6.28
CA SER A 440 31.91 -3.22 7.49
C SER A 440 31.36 -2.61 8.78
N LEU A 441 30.36 -1.73 8.69
CA LEU A 441 29.71 -1.17 9.88
C LEU A 441 28.95 -2.27 10.63
N ASP A 442 29.02 -2.21 11.95
CA ASP A 442 28.25 -3.10 12.80
C ASP A 442 26.77 -2.68 12.76
N VAL A 443 25.89 -3.65 12.50
CA VAL A 443 24.46 -3.36 12.33
C VAL A 443 23.77 -3.08 13.65
N ASP A 444 24.22 -3.69 14.75
CA ASP A 444 23.67 -3.43 16.09
C ASP A 444 24.01 -2.00 16.53
N ASP A 445 25.24 -1.54 16.30
CA ASP A 445 25.66 -0.16 16.57
C ASP A 445 24.81 0.85 15.78
N LEU A 446 24.54 0.56 14.50
CA LEU A 446 23.69 1.41 13.66
C LEU A 446 22.24 1.44 14.16
N LEU A 447 21.70 0.31 14.59
CA LEU A 447 20.33 0.22 15.10
C LEU A 447 20.21 0.96 16.43
N GLU A 448 21.14 0.75 17.37
CA GLU A 448 21.18 1.45 18.66
C GLU A 448 21.26 2.96 18.46
N GLU A 449 22.16 3.43 17.58
CA GLU A 449 22.22 4.83 17.19
C GLU A 449 20.87 5.31 16.63
N TRP A 450 20.29 4.60 15.66
CA TRP A 450 19.04 5.03 15.04
C TRP A 450 17.91 5.19 16.08
N TYR A 451 17.77 4.26 17.03
CA TYR A 451 16.74 4.34 18.08
C TYR A 451 16.97 5.54 19.00
N GLU A 452 18.18 5.71 19.53
CA GLU A 452 18.48 6.84 20.41
C GLU A 452 18.34 8.19 19.70
N ARG A 453 18.80 8.31 18.46
CA ARG A 453 18.70 9.55 17.69
C ARG A 453 17.25 9.83 17.28
N ALA A 454 16.45 8.81 17.00
CA ALA A 454 15.04 8.97 16.63
C ALA A 454 14.20 9.48 17.79
N VAL A 455 14.31 8.89 18.99
CA VAL A 455 13.35 9.11 20.09
C VAL A 455 13.98 9.46 21.44
N GLY A 456 15.29 9.45 21.54
CA GLY A 456 16.03 9.72 22.78
C GLY A 456 16.33 8.45 23.58
N PRO A 457 17.30 8.52 24.51
CA PRO A 457 17.84 7.34 25.20
C PRO A 457 16.84 6.67 26.15
N VAL A 458 15.82 7.40 26.65
CA VAL A 458 14.79 6.82 27.53
C VAL A 458 13.83 5.95 26.72
N ALA A 459 13.35 6.45 25.58
CA ALA A 459 12.41 5.76 24.71
C ALA A 459 13.05 4.69 23.80
N ALA A 460 14.37 4.74 23.60
CA ALA A 460 15.08 3.88 22.64
C ALA A 460 14.87 2.38 22.88
N ALA A 461 14.80 1.94 24.14
CA ALA A 461 14.64 0.52 24.48
C ALA A 461 13.29 -0.05 24.01
N ASP A 462 12.20 0.70 24.18
CA ASP A 462 10.87 0.27 23.74
C ASP A 462 10.74 0.32 22.21
N LEU A 463 11.39 1.30 21.57
CA LEU A 463 11.46 1.36 20.10
C LEU A 463 12.27 0.20 19.52
N LYS A 464 13.39 -0.16 20.17
CA LYS A 464 14.16 -1.35 19.82
C LYS A 464 13.30 -2.61 19.94
N ALA A 465 12.62 -2.80 21.07
CA ALA A 465 11.77 -3.97 21.29
C ALA A 465 10.66 -4.10 20.22
N TYR A 466 10.10 -2.97 19.77
CA TYR A 466 9.14 -2.93 18.67
C TYR A 466 9.74 -3.45 17.36
N TYR A 467 10.94 -2.99 16.97
CA TYR A 467 11.58 -3.44 15.72
C TYR A 467 12.17 -4.85 15.80
N ASP A 468 12.68 -5.27 16.96
CA ASP A 468 13.15 -6.64 17.21
C ASP A 468 12.03 -7.67 16.99
N PHE A 469 10.78 -7.33 17.38
CA PHE A 469 9.61 -8.17 17.12
C PHE A 469 9.39 -8.36 15.62
N TRP A 470 9.40 -7.26 14.84
CA TRP A 470 9.19 -7.35 13.39
C TRP A 470 10.32 -8.08 12.68
N GLU A 471 11.58 -7.82 13.06
CA GLU A 471 12.70 -8.56 12.50
C GLU A 471 12.61 -10.05 12.79
N THR A 472 12.22 -10.44 14.01
CA THR A 472 11.98 -11.85 14.37
C THR A 472 10.90 -12.48 13.50
N LEU A 473 9.76 -11.79 13.35
CA LEU A 473 8.65 -12.24 12.50
C LEU A 473 9.14 -12.52 11.06
N TRP A 474 9.83 -11.56 10.45
CA TRP A 474 10.28 -11.68 9.05
C TRP A 474 11.43 -12.67 8.88
N THR A 475 12.36 -12.77 9.83
CA THR A 475 13.55 -13.61 9.65
C THR A 475 13.39 -15.03 10.16
N THR A 476 12.40 -15.30 11.01
CA THR A 476 12.21 -16.61 11.67
C THR A 476 10.83 -17.22 11.42
N GLU A 477 9.76 -16.44 11.51
CA GLU A 477 8.38 -16.99 11.48
C GLU A 477 7.78 -17.02 10.08
N VAL A 478 8.05 -16.02 9.25
CA VAL A 478 7.61 -15.99 7.85
C VAL A 478 8.30 -17.06 6.97
N PRO A 479 9.62 -17.31 7.07
CA PRO A 479 10.33 -18.27 6.22
C PRO A 479 9.70 -19.67 6.14
N PRO A 480 9.27 -20.33 7.23
CA PRO A 480 8.66 -21.66 7.15
C PRO A 480 7.26 -21.69 6.52
N THR A 481 6.61 -20.54 6.26
CA THR A 481 5.21 -20.51 5.80
C THR A 481 5.02 -20.84 4.33
N GLY A 482 3.79 -21.24 3.99
CA GLY A 482 3.32 -21.37 2.59
C GLY A 482 3.25 -20.05 1.82
N TRP A 483 3.40 -18.90 2.49
CA TRP A 483 3.55 -17.61 1.83
C TRP A 483 4.99 -17.41 1.31
N PHE A 484 6.01 -17.84 2.07
CA PHE A 484 7.41 -17.63 1.72
C PHE A 484 7.94 -18.69 0.74
N GLN A 485 7.72 -19.98 1.05
CA GLN A 485 8.36 -21.10 0.34
C GLN A 485 8.18 -21.10 -1.19
N PRO A 486 7.00 -20.77 -1.76
CA PRO A 486 6.81 -20.77 -3.21
C PRO A 486 7.57 -19.64 -3.94
N TYR A 487 7.87 -18.54 -3.24
CA TYR A 487 8.42 -17.32 -3.85
C TYR A 487 9.87 -17.05 -3.50
N LYS A 488 10.43 -17.75 -2.50
CA LYS A 488 11.81 -17.55 -2.04
C LYS A 488 12.89 -17.66 -3.13
N ASN A 489 12.61 -18.37 -4.23
CA ASN A 489 13.51 -18.53 -5.38
C ASN A 489 13.16 -17.62 -6.57
N LYS A 490 12.06 -16.88 -6.53
CA LYS A 490 11.66 -15.95 -7.58
C LYS A 490 12.42 -14.63 -7.47
N THR A 491 12.31 -13.79 -8.50
CA THR A 491 12.95 -12.46 -8.54
C THR A 491 12.48 -11.57 -7.40
N TYR A 492 11.18 -11.60 -7.07
CA TYR A 492 10.59 -10.89 -5.94
C TYR A 492 9.44 -11.68 -5.30
N PHE A 493 9.09 -11.35 -4.05
CA PHE A 493 7.98 -11.96 -3.32
C PHE A 493 6.62 -11.43 -3.81
N TRP A 494 5.58 -12.25 -3.70
CA TRP A 494 4.27 -11.98 -4.30
C TRP A 494 3.44 -10.97 -3.51
N PHE A 495 3.29 -9.75 -4.05
CA PHE A 495 2.56 -8.64 -3.43
C PHE A 495 1.07 -8.89 -3.17
N PRO A 496 0.29 -9.53 -4.06
CA PRO A 496 -1.16 -9.72 -3.88
C PRO A 496 -1.58 -10.76 -2.82
N SER A 497 -0.70 -11.18 -1.91
CA SER A 497 -1.02 -12.21 -0.90
C SER A 497 -0.85 -11.70 0.54
N PRO A 498 -1.92 -11.69 1.35
CA PRO A 498 -1.89 -11.23 2.74
C PRO A 498 -1.55 -12.33 3.76
N GLY A 499 -1.14 -13.52 3.31
CA GLY A 499 -1.03 -14.72 4.16
C GLY A 499 -0.13 -14.56 5.40
N TYR A 500 0.89 -13.70 5.34
CA TYR A 500 1.77 -13.41 6.48
C TYR A 500 1.04 -12.75 7.67
N LEU A 501 -0.12 -12.11 7.46
CA LEU A 501 -0.91 -11.49 8.54
C LEU A 501 -1.45 -12.52 9.54
N SER A 502 -1.57 -13.79 9.13
CA SER A 502 -2.02 -14.87 10.01
C SER A 502 -1.04 -15.20 11.14
N LEU A 503 0.20 -14.75 11.04
CA LEU A 503 1.24 -15.00 12.04
C LEU A 503 1.15 -14.07 13.25
N VAL A 504 0.45 -12.94 13.15
CA VAL A 504 0.42 -11.92 14.20
C VAL A 504 -0.93 -11.94 14.90
N SER A 505 -0.91 -12.11 16.22
CA SER A 505 -2.10 -12.09 17.07
C SER A 505 -2.53 -10.67 17.44
N ALA A 506 -3.81 -10.50 17.80
CA ALA A 506 -4.30 -9.22 18.32
C ALA A 506 -3.61 -8.79 19.63
N ALA A 507 -3.13 -9.75 20.43
CA ALA A 507 -2.38 -9.47 21.65
C ALA A 507 -1.00 -8.88 21.34
N GLU A 508 -0.29 -9.45 20.37
CA GLU A 508 1.01 -8.91 19.92
C GLU A 508 0.85 -7.52 19.31
N ILE A 509 -0.20 -7.29 18.50
CA ILE A 509 -0.51 -5.95 17.99
C ILE A 509 -0.76 -4.95 19.12
N ALA A 510 -1.48 -5.35 20.18
CA ALA A 510 -1.68 -4.51 21.35
C ALA A 510 -0.37 -4.24 22.11
N SER A 511 0.52 -5.23 22.22
CA SER A 511 1.86 -5.03 22.79
C SER A 511 2.70 -4.06 21.95
N MET A 512 2.67 -4.17 20.62
CA MET A 512 3.38 -3.25 19.72
C MET A 512 2.83 -1.83 19.81
N ARG A 513 1.51 -1.66 19.95
CA ARG A 513 0.89 -0.35 20.25
C ARG A 513 1.44 0.22 21.54
N GLN A 514 1.43 -0.57 22.62
CA GLN A 514 1.87 -0.11 23.93
C GLN A 514 3.33 0.35 23.92
N LEU A 515 4.21 -0.38 23.23
CA LEU A 515 5.62 0.02 23.07
C LEU A 515 5.72 1.38 22.38
N LEU A 516 4.99 1.60 21.28
CA LEU A 516 5.05 2.90 20.58
C LEU A 516 4.39 4.04 21.37
N GLU A 517 3.36 3.76 22.17
CA GLU A 517 2.76 4.76 23.07
C GLU A 517 3.75 5.14 24.19
N ASN A 518 4.46 4.18 24.78
CA ASN A 518 5.54 4.46 25.72
C ASN A 518 6.65 5.28 25.07
N VAL A 519 7.02 4.96 23.81
CA VAL A 519 8.03 5.72 23.06
C VAL A 519 7.62 7.19 22.88
N VAL A 520 6.34 7.47 22.66
CA VAL A 520 5.82 8.85 22.60
C VAL A 520 5.88 9.51 23.98
N ASP A 521 5.48 8.82 25.04
CA ASP A 521 5.47 9.34 26.41
C ASP A 521 6.88 9.63 26.95
N ASP A 522 7.86 8.81 26.58
CA ASP A 522 9.25 8.88 27.07
C ASP A 522 10.18 9.72 26.17
N ALA A 523 9.74 10.12 24.98
CA ALA A 523 10.49 11.00 24.10
C ALA A 523 10.66 12.40 24.72
N GLN A 524 11.89 12.95 24.67
CA GLN A 524 12.26 14.07 25.54
C GLN A 524 12.21 15.44 24.85
N THR A 525 12.62 15.50 23.59
CA THR A 525 12.69 16.76 22.82
C THR A 525 11.50 16.88 21.86
N PRO A 526 11.09 18.11 21.45
CA PRO A 526 10.00 18.28 20.50
C PRO A 526 10.18 17.52 19.17
N ALA A 527 11.41 17.44 18.67
CA ALA A 527 11.73 16.70 17.45
C ALA A 527 11.61 15.17 17.66
N GLN A 528 12.09 14.65 18.80
CA GLN A 528 11.92 13.24 19.16
C GLN A 528 10.45 12.87 19.35
N ILE A 529 9.67 13.70 20.03
CA ILE A 529 8.22 13.49 20.23
C ILE A 529 7.52 13.46 18.86
N THR A 530 7.84 14.40 17.98
CA THR A 530 7.25 14.45 16.63
C THR A 530 7.58 13.18 15.83
N ARG A 531 8.82 12.68 15.92
CA ARG A 531 9.21 11.41 15.28
C ARG A 531 8.49 10.21 15.88
N ALA A 532 8.40 10.13 17.20
CA ALA A 532 7.66 9.09 17.90
C ALA A 532 6.18 9.06 17.48
N GLU A 533 5.53 10.22 17.43
CA GLU A 533 4.13 10.37 16.99
C GLU A 533 3.95 9.94 15.52
N LEU A 534 4.90 10.30 14.64
CA LEU A 534 4.87 9.86 13.24
C LEU A 534 5.02 8.34 13.11
N LEU A 535 5.91 7.71 13.88
CA LEU A 535 6.06 6.25 13.90
C LEU A 535 4.80 5.57 14.42
N LEU A 536 4.21 6.05 15.53
CA LEU A 536 2.92 5.59 16.03
C LEU A 536 1.81 5.76 14.97
N ARG A 537 1.85 6.87 14.21
CA ARG A 537 0.90 7.11 13.13
C ARG A 537 1.07 6.15 11.96
N THR A 538 2.30 5.81 11.57
CA THR A 538 2.52 4.75 10.56
C THR A 538 1.99 3.40 11.06
N PHE A 539 2.12 3.13 12.36
CA PHE A 539 1.63 1.90 12.96
C PHE A 539 0.10 1.80 12.98
N ASP A 540 -0.65 2.90 13.01
CA ASP A 540 -2.11 2.86 12.89
C ASP A 540 -2.58 2.11 11.62
N TYR A 541 -1.81 2.19 10.54
CA TYR A 541 -2.09 1.45 9.31
C TYR A 541 -1.77 -0.03 9.43
N TYR A 542 -0.64 -0.38 10.05
CA TYR A 542 -0.24 -1.77 10.29
C TYR A 542 -1.20 -2.47 11.26
N GLU A 543 -1.57 -1.79 12.34
CA GLU A 543 -2.59 -2.25 13.29
C GLU A 543 -3.92 -2.49 12.56
N ALA A 544 -4.41 -1.50 11.81
CA ALA A 544 -5.68 -1.63 11.10
C ALA A 544 -5.64 -2.78 10.09
N SER A 545 -4.49 -3.01 9.46
CA SER A 545 -4.30 -4.14 8.56
C SER A 545 -4.36 -5.47 9.32
N ALA A 546 -3.56 -5.65 10.38
CA ALA A 546 -3.54 -6.87 11.18
C ALA A 546 -4.90 -7.18 11.82
N LEU A 547 -5.53 -6.21 12.48
CA LEU A 547 -6.81 -6.42 13.19
C LEU A 547 -8.02 -6.56 12.26
N SER A 548 -7.89 -6.18 10.99
CA SER A 548 -8.89 -6.48 9.96
C SER A 548 -8.77 -7.89 9.38
N TYR A 549 -7.63 -8.56 9.58
CA TYR A 549 -7.37 -9.90 9.08
C TYR A 549 -7.82 -10.93 10.13
N THR A 550 -9.00 -11.52 9.92
CA THR A 550 -9.57 -12.49 10.87
C THR A 550 -9.27 -13.92 10.42
N PRO A 551 -8.85 -14.82 11.33
CA PRO A 551 -8.80 -16.24 11.01
C PRO A 551 -10.22 -16.80 10.85
N THR A 552 -10.36 -17.89 10.10
CA THR A 552 -11.65 -18.59 9.96
C THR A 552 -12.14 -19.08 11.33
N TRP A 553 -13.44 -18.92 11.58
CA TRP A 553 -14.06 -19.37 12.81
C TRP A 553 -13.98 -20.90 12.97
N PRO A 554 -13.54 -21.40 14.14
CA PRO A 554 -13.06 -22.78 14.26
C PRO A 554 -14.16 -23.85 14.44
N SER A 555 -15.40 -23.47 14.75
CA SER A 555 -16.46 -24.43 15.11
C SER A 555 -17.87 -23.94 14.78
N GLN A 556 -18.80 -24.85 14.52
CA GLN A 556 -20.22 -24.53 14.31
C GLN A 556 -20.80 -23.63 15.42
N VAL A 557 -21.63 -22.65 15.06
CA VAL A 557 -22.30 -21.75 16.00
C VAL A 557 -23.59 -22.42 16.50
N THR A 558 -23.57 -22.90 17.74
CA THR A 558 -24.71 -23.63 18.34
C THR A 558 -25.32 -22.93 19.55
N THR A 559 -24.66 -21.87 20.04
CA THR A 559 -25.09 -21.11 21.22
C THR A 559 -25.08 -19.61 20.96
N ALA A 560 -25.94 -18.87 21.68
CA ALA A 560 -26.00 -17.42 21.60
C ALA A 560 -24.65 -16.76 21.95
N THR A 561 -23.89 -17.33 22.89
CA THR A 561 -22.56 -16.82 23.25
C THR A 561 -21.58 -16.90 22.09
N GLN A 562 -21.52 -18.03 21.38
CA GLN A 562 -20.67 -18.19 20.20
C GLN A 562 -21.08 -17.23 19.09
N ALA A 563 -22.38 -17.08 18.83
CA ALA A 563 -22.93 -16.17 17.84
C ALA A 563 -22.59 -14.70 18.16
N LEU A 564 -22.72 -14.28 19.41
CA LEU A 564 -22.35 -12.92 19.85
C LEU A 564 -20.84 -12.68 19.73
N GLN A 565 -20.01 -13.64 20.10
CA GLN A 565 -18.55 -13.54 19.96
C GLN A 565 -18.13 -13.38 18.50
N MET A 566 -18.70 -14.20 17.61
CA MET A 566 -18.48 -14.10 16.17
C MET A 566 -18.92 -12.73 15.64
N LEU A 567 -20.14 -12.30 15.95
CA LEU A 567 -20.71 -11.03 15.51
C LEU A 567 -19.87 -9.82 15.99
N ASN A 568 -19.45 -9.81 17.27
CA ASN A 568 -18.60 -8.76 17.82
C ASN A 568 -17.22 -8.72 17.14
N ARG A 569 -16.62 -9.89 16.90
CA ARG A 569 -15.34 -10.00 16.19
C ARG A 569 -15.43 -9.41 14.78
N ILE A 570 -16.47 -9.74 14.04
CA ILE A 570 -16.72 -9.22 12.67
C ILE A 570 -16.94 -7.71 12.72
N ALA A 571 -17.73 -7.21 13.68
CA ALA A 571 -17.98 -5.80 13.85
C ALA A 571 -16.68 -5.01 14.06
N GLN A 572 -15.81 -5.50 14.94
CA GLN A 572 -14.51 -4.89 15.23
C GLN A 572 -13.58 -4.94 14.02
N ALA A 573 -13.42 -6.11 13.38
CA ALA A 573 -12.55 -6.27 12.22
C ALA A 573 -13.01 -5.39 11.03
N GLY A 574 -14.32 -5.23 10.85
CA GLY A 574 -14.90 -4.33 9.84
C GLY A 574 -14.55 -2.85 10.08
N THR A 575 -14.46 -2.40 11.34
CA THR A 575 -13.99 -1.05 11.65
C THR A 575 -12.53 -0.85 11.25
N TYR A 576 -11.65 -1.80 11.55
CA TYR A 576 -10.23 -1.73 11.16
C TYR A 576 -10.05 -1.84 9.64
N TYR A 577 -10.88 -2.66 8.98
CA TYR A 577 -10.89 -2.77 7.52
C TYR A 577 -11.18 -1.45 6.82
N GLU A 578 -12.10 -0.63 7.34
CA GLU A 578 -12.35 0.72 6.81
C GLU A 578 -11.23 1.69 7.22
N LYS A 579 -10.77 1.62 8.48
CA LYS A 579 -9.69 2.48 9.02
C LYS A 579 -8.46 2.42 8.13
N ARG A 580 -8.02 1.24 7.68
CA ARG A 580 -6.79 1.12 6.85
C ARG A 580 -6.91 1.86 5.52
N PHE A 581 -8.09 1.89 4.89
CA PHE A 581 -8.31 2.59 3.63
C PHE A 581 -8.45 4.09 3.83
N SER A 582 -9.13 4.52 4.89
CA SER A 582 -9.17 5.95 5.23
C SER A 582 -7.78 6.49 5.54
N LEU A 583 -6.93 5.72 6.21
CA LEU A 583 -5.55 6.10 6.48
C LEU A 583 -4.73 6.27 5.21
N ILE A 584 -4.88 5.39 4.22
CA ILE A 584 -4.20 5.55 2.92
C ILE A 584 -4.58 6.88 2.28
N GLU A 585 -5.87 7.21 2.22
CA GLU A 585 -6.32 8.49 1.64
C GLU A 585 -5.87 9.70 2.46
N GLU A 586 -5.85 9.60 3.78
CA GLU A 586 -5.33 10.63 4.66
C GLU A 586 -3.82 10.83 4.48
N PHE A 587 -3.05 9.75 4.39
CA PHE A 587 -1.60 9.78 4.26
C PHE A 587 -1.14 10.37 2.94
N LYS A 588 -1.92 10.22 1.85
CA LYS A 588 -1.66 10.90 0.57
C LYS A 588 -1.61 12.42 0.69
N LEU A 589 -2.30 12.99 1.70
CA LEU A 589 -2.37 14.43 1.92
C LEU A 589 -1.25 14.96 2.84
N ASN A 590 -0.41 14.07 3.38
CA ASN A 590 0.57 14.36 4.43
C ASN A 590 2.04 14.19 3.97
N LYS A 591 2.97 14.47 4.89
CA LYS A 591 4.43 14.48 4.74
C LYS A 591 4.98 13.18 4.12
N ALA A 592 6.19 13.24 3.54
CA ALA A 592 6.85 12.12 2.85
C ALA A 592 6.95 10.81 3.64
N ILE A 593 6.95 10.88 4.97
CA ILE A 593 7.04 9.73 5.89
C ILE A 593 5.77 8.87 5.86
N LEU A 594 4.58 9.47 5.87
CA LEU A 594 3.33 8.71 5.96
C LEU A 594 2.87 8.15 4.61
N ASN A 595 3.34 8.73 3.51
CA ASN A 595 2.85 8.45 2.18
C ASN A 595 3.15 7.00 1.73
N GLN A 596 2.12 6.28 1.29
CA GLN A 596 2.24 4.95 0.68
C GLN A 596 2.22 5.07 -0.85
N SER A 597 3.41 5.11 -1.45
CA SER A 597 3.58 5.28 -2.89
C SER A 597 2.97 4.16 -3.75
N LEU A 598 2.88 2.94 -3.19
CA LEU A 598 2.28 1.77 -3.80
C LEU A 598 1.14 1.24 -2.92
N THR A 599 -0.09 1.63 -3.25
CA THR A 599 -1.24 1.24 -2.43
C THR A 599 -1.58 -0.25 -2.60
N PRO A 600 -2.03 -0.96 -1.55
CA PRO A 600 -2.53 -2.34 -1.65
C PRO A 600 -3.55 -2.55 -2.78
N GLN A 601 -4.39 -1.54 -3.04
CA GLN A 601 -5.41 -1.56 -4.09
C GLN A 601 -4.81 -1.74 -5.50
N SER A 602 -3.64 -1.15 -5.76
CA SER A 602 -2.91 -1.27 -7.02
C SER A 602 -2.45 -2.69 -7.32
N PHE A 603 -2.28 -3.51 -6.27
CA PHE A 603 -1.82 -4.89 -6.34
C PHE A 603 -2.94 -5.90 -6.07
N ASN A 604 -4.20 -5.47 -6.01
CA ASN A 604 -5.33 -6.33 -5.66
C ASN A 604 -5.15 -7.05 -4.30
N LEU A 605 -4.43 -6.43 -3.36
CA LEU A 605 -4.18 -6.96 -2.03
C LEU A 605 -5.38 -6.70 -1.11
N TYR A 606 -6.37 -7.59 -1.21
CA TYR A 606 -7.61 -7.55 -0.43
C TYR A 606 -7.82 -8.86 0.35
N TRP A 607 -8.51 -8.78 1.48
CA TRP A 607 -8.97 -9.95 2.23
C TRP A 607 -10.34 -9.67 2.84
N PRO A 608 -11.20 -10.69 3.00
CA PRO A 608 -12.43 -10.54 3.75
C PRO A 608 -12.11 -10.45 5.25
N TYR A 609 -12.65 -9.44 5.94
CA TYR A 609 -12.67 -9.40 7.41
C TYR A 609 -13.78 -10.29 8.00
N TRP A 610 -14.71 -10.75 7.16
CA TRP A 610 -15.79 -11.67 7.50
C TRP A 610 -15.85 -12.82 6.49
N HIS A 611 -15.65 -14.03 6.97
CA HIS A 611 -15.67 -15.23 6.13
C HIS A 611 -17.09 -15.66 5.78
N PHE A 612 -17.24 -16.17 4.57
CA PHE A 612 -18.56 -16.53 4.05
C PHE A 612 -19.26 -17.61 4.89
N ALA A 613 -18.55 -18.65 5.31
CA ALA A 613 -19.09 -19.70 6.17
C ALA A 613 -19.64 -19.16 7.51
N GLU A 614 -19.00 -18.16 8.09
CA GLU A 614 -19.39 -17.56 9.36
C GLU A 614 -20.70 -16.80 9.26
N TYR A 615 -20.92 -16.12 8.14
CA TYR A 615 -22.18 -15.46 7.85
C TYR A 615 -23.35 -16.47 7.94
N TRP A 616 -23.16 -17.67 7.40
CA TRP A 616 -24.18 -18.72 7.40
C TRP A 616 -24.42 -19.34 8.75
N GLU A 617 -23.35 -19.67 9.45
CA GLU A 617 -23.43 -20.14 10.83
C GLU A 617 -24.24 -19.17 11.69
N LEU A 618 -24.04 -17.86 11.50
CA LEU A 618 -24.79 -16.83 12.18
C LEU A 618 -26.25 -16.75 11.68
N MET A 619 -26.51 -16.84 10.37
CA MET A 619 -27.85 -16.83 9.80
C MET A 619 -28.69 -18.04 10.22
N ASP A 620 -28.11 -19.24 10.25
CA ASP A 620 -28.78 -20.47 10.67
C ASP A 620 -29.08 -20.45 12.16
N PHE A 621 -28.13 -19.95 12.97
CA PHE A 621 -28.38 -19.68 14.38
C PHE A 621 -29.53 -18.68 14.57
N LEU A 622 -29.52 -17.55 13.84
CA LEU A 622 -30.58 -16.53 13.92
C LEU A 622 -31.94 -17.10 13.50
N ARG A 623 -32.05 -17.97 12.49
CA ARG A 623 -33.33 -18.59 12.13
C ARG A 623 -33.91 -19.48 13.23
N ALA A 624 -33.06 -20.08 14.05
CA ALA A 624 -33.47 -20.94 15.16
C ALA A 624 -33.70 -20.15 16.47
N GLU A 625 -33.08 -18.98 16.62
CA GLU A 625 -33.25 -18.12 17.78
C GLU A 625 -34.61 -17.38 17.74
N ALA A 626 -35.24 -17.18 18.89
CA ALA A 626 -36.41 -16.30 18.98
C ALA A 626 -36.03 -14.87 18.55
N ALA A 627 -36.96 -14.14 17.91
CA ALA A 627 -36.73 -12.76 17.45
C ALA A 627 -36.39 -11.76 18.58
N THR A 628 -36.71 -12.10 19.83
CA THR A 628 -36.35 -11.35 21.05
C THR A 628 -35.06 -11.84 21.71
N GLY A 629 -34.38 -12.80 21.08
CA GLY A 629 -33.15 -13.38 21.57
C GLY A 629 -31.98 -12.38 21.58
N PRO A 630 -30.93 -12.68 22.34
CA PRO A 630 -29.78 -11.79 22.48
C PRO A 630 -29.05 -11.51 21.15
N VAL A 631 -28.95 -12.47 20.23
CA VAL A 631 -28.24 -12.24 18.96
C VAL A 631 -29.05 -11.35 18.03
N HIS A 632 -30.37 -11.59 17.91
CA HIS A 632 -31.27 -10.67 17.22
C HIS A 632 -31.26 -9.27 17.82
N THR A 633 -31.22 -9.15 19.14
CA THR A 633 -31.17 -7.85 19.83
C THR A 633 -29.90 -7.10 19.47
N GLN A 634 -28.75 -7.77 19.50
CA GLN A 634 -27.46 -7.18 19.13
C GLN A 634 -27.45 -6.76 17.65
N LEU A 635 -27.93 -7.63 16.76
CA LEU A 635 -28.01 -7.37 15.32
C LEU A 635 -28.93 -6.17 15.01
N ASN A 636 -30.09 -6.08 15.66
CA ASN A 636 -30.98 -4.92 15.55
C ASN A 636 -30.29 -3.64 16.04
N SER A 637 -29.52 -3.71 17.12
CA SER A 637 -28.77 -2.54 17.62
C SER A 637 -27.80 -2.00 16.57
N TYR A 638 -27.04 -2.88 15.89
CA TYR A 638 -26.17 -2.50 14.77
C TYR A 638 -26.96 -1.91 13.61
N ALA A 639 -28.07 -2.55 13.21
CA ALA A 639 -28.90 -2.09 12.10
C ALA A 639 -29.49 -0.69 12.33
N THR A 640 -29.80 -0.36 13.59
CA THR A 640 -30.33 0.95 14.00
C THR A 640 -29.26 1.98 14.38
N ALA A 641 -27.97 1.61 14.34
CA ALA A 641 -26.89 2.52 14.74
C ALA A 641 -26.90 3.82 13.90
N PRO A 642 -26.77 5.00 14.53
CA PRO A 642 -26.88 6.28 13.83
C PRO A 642 -25.74 6.51 12.84
N VAL A 643 -24.53 6.07 13.19
CA VAL A 643 -23.34 6.11 12.32
C VAL A 643 -23.41 4.96 11.32
N ARG A 644 -23.22 5.26 10.02
CA ARG A 644 -23.07 4.23 9.00
C ARG A 644 -21.73 3.52 9.21
N THR A 645 -21.77 2.21 9.41
CA THR A 645 -20.61 1.33 9.45
C THR A 645 -20.89 0.12 8.54
N PRO A 646 -19.86 -0.59 8.06
CA PRO A 646 -20.08 -1.83 7.31
C PRO A 646 -20.96 -2.82 8.09
N ILE A 647 -20.72 -2.99 9.40
CA ILE A 647 -21.53 -3.89 10.23
C ILE A 647 -22.99 -3.46 10.35
N ARG A 648 -23.30 -2.15 10.36
CA ARG A 648 -24.69 -1.68 10.32
C ARG A 648 -25.37 -2.11 9.02
N ASP A 649 -24.71 -1.89 7.90
CA ASP A 649 -25.28 -2.20 6.60
C ASP A 649 -25.47 -3.73 6.45
N TRP A 650 -24.50 -4.52 6.92
CA TRP A 650 -24.59 -5.97 7.04
C TRP A 650 -25.73 -6.43 7.96
N ALA A 651 -25.90 -5.80 9.12
CA ALA A 651 -26.95 -6.16 10.06
C ALA A 651 -28.35 -5.93 9.49
N ARG A 652 -28.56 -4.81 8.78
CA ARG A 652 -29.82 -4.55 8.06
C ARG A 652 -30.11 -5.61 7.01
N VAL A 653 -29.08 -6.02 6.29
CA VAL A 653 -29.17 -7.08 5.28
C VAL A 653 -29.55 -8.41 5.91
N MET A 654 -28.87 -8.82 6.98
CA MET A 654 -29.16 -10.08 7.68
C MET A 654 -30.60 -10.11 8.20
N LEU A 655 -31.05 -9.04 8.86
CA LEU A 655 -32.42 -8.93 9.36
C LEU A 655 -33.47 -8.97 8.23
N SER A 656 -33.15 -8.39 7.08
CA SER A 656 -34.02 -8.47 5.90
C SER A 656 -34.05 -9.90 5.32
N ALA A 657 -32.89 -10.57 5.25
CA ALA A 657 -32.76 -11.93 4.75
C ALA A 657 -33.37 -13.00 5.69
N LEU A 658 -33.63 -12.67 6.95
CA LEU A 658 -34.43 -13.52 7.86
C LEU A 658 -35.93 -13.52 7.50
N ASN A 659 -36.42 -12.48 6.82
CA ASN A 659 -37.81 -12.32 6.39
C ASN A 659 -37.94 -12.53 4.87
N ASP A 660 -37.58 -13.74 4.43
CA ASP A 660 -37.26 -14.14 3.04
C ASP A 660 -38.27 -13.71 1.95
N ASP A 661 -39.55 -13.54 2.30
CA ASP A 661 -40.63 -13.29 1.33
C ASP A 661 -40.97 -11.80 1.08
N VAL A 662 -40.60 -10.86 1.96
CA VAL A 662 -41.07 -9.46 1.87
C VAL A 662 -40.06 -8.54 1.16
N SER A 663 -38.77 -8.90 1.15
CA SER A 663 -37.68 -8.00 0.73
C SER A 663 -36.89 -8.47 -0.49
N ASN A 664 -37.30 -9.56 -1.13
CA ASN A 664 -36.66 -10.05 -2.35
C ASN A 664 -37.01 -9.16 -3.57
N LEU A 665 -35.98 -8.76 -4.31
CA LEU A 665 -36.07 -7.91 -5.51
C LEU A 665 -36.07 -8.72 -6.82
N THR A 666 -35.64 -9.98 -6.77
CA THR A 666 -35.69 -10.86 -7.94
C THR A 666 -37.08 -11.44 -8.12
N ALA A 667 -37.59 -11.46 -9.34
CA ALA A 667 -38.84 -12.12 -9.67
C ALA A 667 -38.60 -13.61 -9.95
N ASN A 668 -39.52 -14.47 -9.52
CA ASN A 668 -39.46 -15.92 -9.74
C ASN A 668 -38.09 -16.53 -9.36
N PRO A 669 -37.60 -16.31 -8.13
CA PRO A 669 -36.24 -16.72 -7.74
C PRO A 669 -36.00 -18.23 -7.78
N SER A 670 -37.07 -19.02 -7.65
CA SER A 670 -37.07 -20.49 -7.68
C SER A 670 -37.40 -21.09 -9.05
N PHE A 671 -37.58 -20.23 -10.06
CA PHE A 671 -37.91 -20.63 -11.44
C PHE A 671 -39.23 -21.39 -11.66
N GLU A 672 -40.03 -21.65 -10.62
CA GLU A 672 -41.27 -22.42 -10.70
C GLU A 672 -42.33 -21.78 -11.61
N ASP A 673 -42.36 -20.44 -11.70
CA ASP A 673 -43.36 -19.75 -12.52
C ASP A 673 -43.03 -19.86 -14.01
N ASN A 674 -43.91 -20.51 -14.77
CA ASN A 674 -43.84 -20.66 -16.23
C ASN A 674 -42.45 -21.10 -16.74
N ASN A 675 -41.80 -22.01 -16.00
CA ASN A 675 -40.47 -22.56 -16.33
C ASN A 675 -39.40 -21.46 -16.47
N GLY A 676 -39.24 -20.65 -15.42
CA GLY A 676 -38.21 -19.62 -15.33
C GLY A 676 -38.56 -18.29 -15.98
N ALA A 677 -39.85 -17.94 -16.10
CA ALA A 677 -40.25 -16.64 -16.66
C ALA A 677 -39.58 -15.47 -15.94
N GLY A 678 -39.08 -14.50 -16.70
CA GLY A 678 -38.36 -13.33 -16.20
C GLY A 678 -36.85 -13.52 -16.05
N TRP A 679 -36.33 -14.71 -16.31
CA TRP A 679 -34.89 -15.00 -16.31
C TRP A 679 -34.36 -15.18 -17.73
N THR A 680 -33.16 -14.65 -17.97
CA THR A 680 -32.42 -14.84 -19.22
C THR A 680 -31.33 -15.87 -19.01
N LEU A 681 -31.35 -16.92 -19.82
CA LEU A 681 -30.29 -17.92 -19.89
C LEU A 681 -29.43 -17.62 -21.10
N GLU A 682 -28.18 -17.24 -20.87
CA GLU A 682 -27.20 -17.09 -21.93
C GLU A 682 -26.26 -18.28 -21.94
N ARG A 683 -25.60 -18.53 -23.07
CA ARG A 683 -24.42 -19.40 -23.16
C ARG A 683 -23.23 -18.54 -23.57
N LYS A 684 -22.15 -18.57 -22.80
CA LYS A 684 -20.86 -18.02 -23.21
C LYS A 684 -19.91 -19.16 -23.62
N GLY A 685 -19.11 -18.92 -24.66
CA GLY A 685 -18.14 -19.91 -25.17
C GLY A 685 -18.67 -20.89 -26.23
N THR A 686 -17.78 -21.77 -26.69
CA THR A 686 -18.00 -22.67 -27.85
C THR A 686 -18.48 -24.07 -27.48
N ARG A 687 -18.59 -24.42 -26.19
CA ARG A 687 -19.17 -25.69 -25.70
C ARG A 687 -20.22 -25.50 -24.60
N GLY A 688 -20.97 -26.57 -24.31
CA GLY A 688 -21.92 -26.67 -23.20
C GLY A 688 -23.35 -26.20 -23.48
N THR A 689 -24.23 -26.31 -22.47
CA THR A 689 -25.65 -25.88 -22.51
C THR A 689 -26.07 -25.24 -21.19
N VAL A 690 -26.98 -24.26 -21.25
CA VAL A 690 -27.66 -23.66 -20.10
C VAL A 690 -29.16 -23.73 -20.37
N GLN A 691 -29.92 -24.42 -19.52
CA GLN A 691 -31.37 -24.62 -19.72
C GLN A 691 -32.11 -24.83 -18.41
N PHE A 692 -33.39 -24.46 -18.37
CA PHE A 692 -34.29 -24.87 -17.31
C PHE A 692 -34.52 -26.38 -17.36
N VAL A 693 -34.59 -27.02 -16.19
CA VAL A 693 -34.81 -28.46 -16.03
C VAL A 693 -35.85 -28.70 -14.97
N ALA A 694 -36.69 -29.71 -15.20
CA ALA A 694 -37.74 -30.10 -14.26
C ALA A 694 -37.37 -31.40 -13.53
N GLY A 695 -37.45 -31.39 -12.20
CA GLY A 695 -37.25 -32.55 -11.33
C GLY A 695 -36.98 -32.15 -9.87
N SER A 696 -37.70 -32.76 -8.93
CA SER A 696 -37.50 -32.51 -7.49
C SER A 696 -36.15 -32.96 -6.95
N ALA A 697 -35.46 -33.88 -7.64
CA ALA A 697 -34.09 -34.29 -7.32
C ALA A 697 -33.02 -33.30 -7.82
N THR A 698 -33.42 -32.35 -8.67
CA THR A 698 -32.56 -31.38 -9.34
C THR A 698 -32.97 -29.95 -9.05
N ALA A 699 -33.93 -29.73 -8.15
CA ALA A 699 -34.36 -28.42 -7.64
C ALA A 699 -34.10 -28.34 -6.12
N LYS A 700 -33.83 -27.14 -5.59
CA LYS A 700 -33.53 -26.90 -4.18
C LYS A 700 -34.78 -27.04 -3.31
N ASP A 701 -35.88 -26.55 -3.85
CA ASP A 701 -37.26 -26.77 -3.45
C ASP A 701 -38.11 -26.76 -4.74
N GLY A 702 -39.38 -27.19 -4.66
CA GLY A 702 -40.22 -27.27 -5.86
C GLY A 702 -39.74 -28.31 -6.88
N SER A 703 -39.71 -27.92 -8.15
CA SER A 703 -39.55 -28.81 -9.29
C SER A 703 -38.74 -28.24 -10.45
N VAL A 704 -38.29 -26.98 -10.44
CA VAL A 704 -37.58 -26.33 -11.54
C VAL A 704 -36.23 -25.79 -11.06
N SER A 705 -35.18 -25.96 -11.88
CA SER A 705 -33.89 -25.29 -11.68
C SER A 705 -33.23 -25.00 -13.02
N VAL A 706 -32.03 -24.41 -13.02
CA VAL A 706 -31.21 -24.24 -14.22
C VAL A 706 -30.06 -25.23 -14.21
N ALA A 707 -29.90 -26.03 -15.26
CA ALA A 707 -28.74 -26.88 -15.47
C ALA A 707 -27.72 -26.21 -16.39
N VAL A 708 -26.47 -26.14 -15.94
CA VAL A 708 -25.29 -25.76 -16.74
C VAL A 708 -24.46 -27.01 -16.97
N THR A 709 -24.23 -27.39 -18.23
CA THR A 709 -23.51 -28.63 -18.58
C THR A 709 -22.34 -28.36 -19.52
N GLY A 710 -21.15 -28.89 -19.23
CA GLY A 710 -19.97 -28.91 -20.12
C GLY A 710 -19.54 -27.56 -20.69
N ALA A 711 -19.60 -26.49 -19.87
CA ALA A 711 -19.36 -25.12 -20.30
C ALA A 711 -17.99 -24.58 -19.86
N ASP A 712 -17.21 -24.05 -20.82
CA ASP A 712 -15.92 -23.41 -20.54
C ASP A 712 -16.10 -22.10 -19.73
N GLN A 713 -17.16 -21.36 -20.06
CA GLN A 713 -17.65 -20.19 -19.34
C GLN A 713 -19.17 -20.30 -19.27
N GLY A 714 -19.72 -21.00 -18.28
CA GLY A 714 -21.18 -21.23 -18.18
C GLY A 714 -21.91 -19.92 -18.28
N GLY A 715 -22.83 -19.84 -19.23
CA GLY A 715 -23.44 -18.57 -19.52
C GLY A 715 -24.40 -18.13 -18.40
N PRO A 716 -24.59 -16.81 -18.25
CA PRO A 716 -25.21 -16.28 -17.07
C PRO A 716 -26.69 -16.62 -16.98
N VAL A 717 -27.11 -17.13 -15.83
CA VAL A 717 -28.51 -17.03 -15.38
C VAL A 717 -28.68 -15.62 -14.86
N SER A 718 -29.51 -14.81 -15.53
CA SER A 718 -29.55 -13.38 -15.23
C SER A 718 -30.92 -12.76 -15.20
N GLN A 719 -31.06 -11.75 -14.34
CA GLN A 719 -32.26 -10.94 -14.23
C GLN A 719 -31.89 -9.50 -13.90
N SER A 720 -32.67 -8.57 -14.46
CA SER A 720 -32.55 -7.14 -14.20
C SER A 720 -33.66 -6.67 -13.26
N PHE A 721 -33.33 -5.83 -12.29
CA PHE A 721 -34.30 -5.26 -11.34
C PHE A 721 -33.89 -3.85 -10.89
N LEU A 722 -34.85 -3.11 -10.33
CA LEU A 722 -34.63 -1.77 -9.79
C LEU A 722 -33.84 -1.86 -8.47
N VAL A 723 -32.94 -0.90 -8.26
CA VAL A 723 -32.18 -0.78 -7.01
C VAL A 723 -32.18 0.67 -6.51
N LYS A 724 -31.94 0.82 -5.21
CA LYS A 724 -31.71 2.09 -4.53
C LYS A 724 -30.22 2.18 -4.13
N PRO A 725 -29.71 3.38 -3.82
CA PRO A 725 -28.38 3.51 -3.25
C PRO A 725 -28.29 2.80 -1.88
N GLY A 726 -27.18 2.12 -1.62
CA GLY A 726 -26.94 1.35 -0.41
C GLY A 726 -26.69 -0.13 -0.68
N VAL A 727 -26.68 -0.94 0.38
CA VAL A 727 -26.24 -2.32 0.28
C VAL A 727 -27.31 -3.25 -0.29
N LEU A 728 -26.91 -4.09 -1.24
CA LEU A 728 -27.70 -5.17 -1.83
C LEU A 728 -27.01 -6.49 -1.48
N ALA A 729 -27.75 -7.45 -0.93
CA ALA A 729 -27.29 -8.83 -0.82
C ALA A 729 -27.89 -9.66 -1.95
N SER A 730 -27.18 -10.68 -2.40
CA SER A 730 -27.74 -11.70 -3.29
C SER A 730 -27.35 -13.09 -2.83
N ARG A 731 -28.24 -14.05 -3.09
CA ARG A 731 -28.12 -15.46 -2.74
C ARG A 731 -28.44 -16.30 -3.96
N VAL A 732 -27.69 -17.38 -4.12
CA VAL A 732 -27.87 -18.41 -5.15
C VAL A 732 -27.67 -19.75 -4.49
N TYR A 733 -28.43 -20.77 -4.87
CA TYR A 733 -28.08 -22.15 -4.54
C TYR A 733 -27.52 -22.83 -5.78
N TYR A 734 -26.49 -23.64 -5.60
CA TYR A 734 -25.96 -24.48 -6.65
C TYR A 734 -25.79 -25.93 -6.17
N TYR A 735 -25.85 -26.88 -7.09
CA TYR A 735 -25.81 -28.30 -6.78
C TYR A 735 -25.01 -29.08 -7.81
N ALA A 736 -24.02 -29.81 -7.32
CA ALA A 736 -23.27 -30.81 -8.07
C ALA A 736 -23.80 -32.21 -7.71
N PRO A 737 -24.25 -33.03 -8.68
CA PRO A 737 -24.80 -34.37 -8.42
C PRO A 737 -23.83 -35.32 -7.74
N ALA A 738 -24.35 -36.25 -6.92
CA ALA A 738 -23.55 -37.33 -6.34
C ALA A 738 -22.70 -38.04 -7.43
N GLY A 739 -21.38 -38.12 -7.21
CA GLY A 739 -20.42 -38.64 -8.21
C GLY A 739 -19.77 -37.56 -9.10
N PHE A 740 -19.99 -36.27 -8.82
CA PHE A 740 -19.28 -35.18 -9.49
C PHE A 740 -17.74 -35.37 -9.36
N PRO A 741 -16.95 -35.21 -10.44
CA PRO A 741 -15.53 -35.52 -10.40
C PRO A 741 -14.78 -34.69 -9.37
N SER A 742 -14.04 -35.35 -8.47
CA SER A 742 -13.21 -34.66 -7.48
C SER A 742 -12.02 -33.89 -8.08
N THR A 743 -11.75 -34.11 -9.36
CA THR A 743 -10.72 -33.44 -10.15
C THR A 743 -11.29 -32.33 -11.05
N SER A 744 -12.58 -31.98 -10.91
CA SER A 744 -13.20 -30.95 -11.75
C SER A 744 -12.64 -29.56 -11.45
N ASP A 745 -12.42 -28.78 -12.50
CA ASP A 745 -12.03 -27.37 -12.43
C ASP A 745 -13.24 -26.43 -12.35
N ALA A 746 -14.46 -26.95 -12.21
CA ALA A 746 -15.68 -26.15 -12.20
C ALA A 746 -15.66 -25.06 -11.12
N ARG A 747 -16.08 -23.85 -11.49
CA ARG A 747 -16.14 -22.65 -10.64
C ARG A 747 -17.51 -22.00 -10.73
N ILE A 748 -18.00 -21.40 -9.66
CA ILE A 748 -19.19 -20.54 -9.67
C ILE A 748 -18.81 -19.11 -9.24
N ARG A 749 -19.41 -18.11 -9.89
CA ARG A 749 -19.30 -16.70 -9.48
C ARG A 749 -20.57 -15.91 -9.83
N MET A 750 -20.80 -14.81 -9.12
CA MET A 750 -21.85 -13.84 -9.45
C MET A 750 -21.22 -12.59 -10.09
N ASN A 751 -21.99 -11.88 -10.89
CA ASN A 751 -21.64 -10.57 -11.41
C ASN A 751 -22.81 -9.61 -11.22
N LEU A 752 -22.51 -8.40 -10.75
CA LEU A 752 -23.47 -7.31 -10.68
C LEU A 752 -23.09 -6.23 -11.69
N THR A 753 -23.95 -6.04 -12.68
CA THR A 753 -23.84 -4.95 -13.67
C THR A 753 -24.71 -3.78 -13.23
N LEU A 754 -24.13 -2.62 -12.92
CA LEU A 754 -24.85 -1.40 -12.58
C LEU A 754 -25.34 -0.68 -13.84
N LEU A 755 -26.58 -0.19 -13.81
CA LEU A 755 -27.25 0.44 -14.94
C LEU A 755 -27.84 1.80 -14.56
N ASP A 756 -27.88 2.73 -15.51
CA ASP A 756 -28.72 3.93 -15.39
C ASP A 756 -30.22 3.61 -15.65
N ALA A 757 -31.09 4.61 -15.47
CA ALA A 757 -32.54 4.44 -15.65
C ALA A 757 -32.92 3.93 -17.05
N ASN A 758 -32.11 4.26 -18.06
CA ASN A 758 -32.29 3.87 -19.46
C ASN A 758 -31.76 2.46 -19.77
N GLY A 759 -31.14 1.77 -18.81
CA GLY A 759 -30.54 0.45 -19.00
C GLY A 759 -29.15 0.51 -19.64
N THR A 760 -28.47 1.66 -19.63
CA THR A 760 -27.07 1.75 -20.08
C THR A 760 -26.17 1.18 -19.00
N THR A 761 -25.27 0.26 -19.37
CA THR A 761 -24.24 -0.25 -18.45
C THR A 761 -23.31 0.88 -18.01
N LEU A 762 -23.22 1.07 -16.69
CA LEU A 762 -22.32 2.01 -16.06
C LEU A 762 -21.01 1.33 -15.72
N MET A 763 -21.08 0.15 -15.10
CA MET A 763 -19.94 -0.63 -14.65
C MET A 763 -20.38 -2.07 -14.27
N ALA A 764 -19.48 -3.05 -14.24
CA ALA A 764 -19.77 -4.42 -13.76
C ALA A 764 -18.69 -4.89 -12.77
N ARG A 765 -19.08 -5.64 -11.72
CA ARG A 765 -18.16 -6.28 -10.76
C ARG A 765 -18.48 -7.75 -10.63
N ASP A 766 -17.45 -8.57 -10.56
CA ASP A 766 -17.56 -9.96 -10.15
C ASP A 766 -17.44 -10.08 -8.64
N SER A 767 -18.14 -11.05 -8.06
CA SER A 767 -17.89 -11.54 -6.71
C SER A 767 -16.68 -12.48 -6.69
N ALA A 768 -16.29 -12.95 -5.51
CA ALA A 768 -15.24 -13.97 -5.37
C ALA A 768 -15.61 -15.25 -6.15
N VAL A 769 -14.64 -15.81 -6.86
CA VAL A 769 -14.80 -17.09 -7.58
C VAL A 769 -14.71 -18.23 -6.58
N VAL A 770 -15.69 -19.14 -6.60
CA VAL A 770 -15.79 -20.28 -5.68
C VAL A 770 -15.62 -21.56 -6.47
N ASP A 771 -14.75 -22.44 -6.00
CA ASP A 771 -14.61 -23.80 -6.53
C ASP A 771 -15.88 -24.60 -6.20
N VAL A 772 -16.45 -25.28 -7.19
CA VAL A 772 -17.59 -26.19 -6.94
C VAL A 772 -17.03 -27.38 -6.14
N PRO A 773 -17.37 -27.54 -4.86
CA PRO A 773 -16.64 -28.45 -3.98
C PRO A 773 -16.91 -29.92 -4.34
N PRO A 774 -15.95 -30.83 -4.06
CA PRO A 774 -16.05 -32.25 -4.40
C PRO A 774 -17.03 -33.05 -3.53
N SER A 775 -17.63 -32.46 -2.48
CA SER A 775 -18.68 -33.07 -1.65
C SER A 775 -20.04 -33.02 -2.37
N ALA A 776 -20.15 -33.79 -3.44
CA ALA A 776 -21.31 -33.83 -4.31
C ALA A 776 -22.52 -34.48 -3.62
N GLY A 777 -23.75 -34.03 -3.94
CA GLY A 777 -24.98 -34.64 -3.41
C GLY A 777 -25.84 -33.75 -2.49
N THR A 778 -25.45 -32.51 -2.22
CA THR A 778 -26.29 -31.53 -1.49
C THR A 778 -26.26 -30.15 -2.14
N TRP A 779 -27.35 -29.40 -2.02
CA TRP A 779 -27.40 -28.01 -2.45
C TRP A 779 -26.55 -27.11 -1.56
N VAL A 780 -25.72 -26.28 -2.18
CA VAL A 780 -24.79 -25.37 -1.53
C VAL A 780 -25.23 -23.94 -1.82
N PRO A 781 -25.42 -23.08 -0.80
CA PRO A 781 -25.69 -21.68 -1.05
C PRO A 781 -24.41 -20.91 -1.38
N TYR A 782 -24.57 -19.85 -2.16
CA TYR A 782 -23.56 -18.90 -2.58
C TYR A 782 -24.16 -17.49 -2.56
N ASP A 783 -23.71 -16.68 -1.62
CA ASP A 783 -24.17 -15.30 -1.42
C ASP A 783 -23.02 -14.32 -1.60
N THR A 784 -23.41 -13.08 -1.84
CA THR A 784 -22.47 -11.96 -1.93
C THR A 784 -23.17 -10.66 -1.57
N ILE A 785 -22.37 -9.66 -1.23
CA ILE A 785 -22.83 -8.31 -0.94
C ILE A 785 -22.27 -7.32 -1.95
N TRP A 786 -23.11 -6.36 -2.31
CA TRP A 786 -22.81 -5.29 -3.23
C TRP A 786 -23.12 -3.94 -2.57
N ASP A 787 -22.20 -2.97 -2.68
CA ASP A 787 -22.51 -1.57 -2.39
C ASP A 787 -23.00 -0.88 -3.66
N ILE A 788 -24.25 -0.40 -3.65
CA ILE A 788 -24.86 0.32 -4.77
C ILE A 788 -24.63 1.82 -4.56
N PRO A 789 -23.73 2.47 -5.30
CA PRO A 789 -23.50 3.90 -5.14
C PRO A 789 -24.70 4.68 -5.70
N ALA A 790 -24.96 5.86 -5.17
CA ALA A 790 -26.02 6.73 -5.71
C ALA A 790 -25.73 7.16 -7.16
N LYS A 791 -24.45 7.32 -7.50
CA LYS A 791 -23.96 7.69 -8.81
C LYS A 791 -22.71 6.92 -9.18
N TRP A 792 -22.48 6.74 -10.47
CA TRP A 792 -21.21 6.31 -11.05
C TRP A 792 -20.75 7.39 -12.03
N GLY A 793 -19.66 8.08 -11.69
CA GLY A 793 -19.29 9.34 -12.35
C GLY A 793 -20.43 10.37 -12.25
N ALA A 794 -20.85 10.92 -13.39
CA ALA A 794 -21.95 11.90 -13.46
C ALA A 794 -23.35 11.27 -13.51
N LYS A 795 -23.48 9.94 -13.63
CA LYS A 795 -24.76 9.25 -13.89
C LYS A 795 -25.33 8.60 -12.62
N THR A 796 -26.65 8.67 -12.44
CA THR A 796 -27.36 7.99 -11.35
C THR A 796 -27.52 6.50 -11.61
N VAL A 797 -27.25 5.67 -10.60
CA VAL A 797 -27.51 4.22 -10.65
C VAL A 797 -28.98 3.98 -10.30
N ALA A 798 -29.70 3.22 -11.14
CA ALA A 798 -31.14 2.98 -10.96
C ALA A 798 -31.56 1.50 -11.07
N LYS A 799 -30.77 0.70 -11.78
CA LYS A 799 -31.03 -0.72 -12.05
C LYS A 799 -29.75 -1.52 -11.89
N VAL A 800 -29.90 -2.83 -11.70
CA VAL A 800 -28.81 -3.78 -11.82
C VAL A 800 -29.19 -4.94 -12.72
N ILE A 801 -28.20 -5.67 -13.20
CA ILE A 801 -28.34 -7.05 -13.68
C ILE A 801 -27.53 -7.93 -12.74
N LEU A 802 -28.19 -8.83 -12.03
CA LEU A 802 -27.53 -9.92 -11.31
C LEU A 802 -27.35 -11.08 -12.27
N LYS A 803 -26.14 -11.63 -12.33
CA LYS A 803 -25.77 -12.75 -13.21
C LYS A 803 -25.07 -13.83 -12.40
N VAL A 804 -25.39 -15.09 -12.66
CA VAL A 804 -24.71 -16.26 -12.07
C VAL A 804 -23.98 -17.03 -13.16
N TYR A 805 -22.67 -17.19 -13.01
CA TYR A 805 -21.80 -17.92 -13.94
C TYR A 805 -21.32 -19.24 -13.32
N VAL A 806 -21.27 -20.30 -14.14
CA VAL A 806 -20.62 -21.57 -13.78
C VAL A 806 -19.54 -21.92 -14.80
N ASP A 807 -18.30 -21.57 -14.51
CA ASP A 807 -17.18 -21.64 -15.44
C ASP A 807 -16.43 -22.99 -15.34
N LYS A 808 -15.67 -23.37 -16.38
CA LYS A 808 -14.74 -24.52 -16.42
C LYS A 808 -15.34 -25.90 -16.14
N LEU A 809 -16.57 -26.15 -16.55
CA LEU A 809 -17.17 -27.49 -16.50
C LEU A 809 -16.58 -28.40 -17.59
N GLY A 810 -16.09 -29.57 -17.18
CA GLY A 810 -15.64 -30.64 -18.08
C GLY A 810 -16.78 -31.25 -18.90
N ASP A 811 -16.45 -31.97 -19.98
CA ASP A 811 -17.45 -32.59 -20.84
C ASP A 811 -18.33 -33.59 -20.06
N GLY A 812 -19.65 -33.37 -20.07
CA GLY A 812 -20.62 -34.20 -19.34
C GLY A 812 -20.81 -33.85 -17.87
N GLU A 813 -20.05 -32.88 -17.32
CA GLU A 813 -20.27 -32.35 -15.98
C GLU A 813 -21.47 -31.40 -15.98
N THR A 814 -22.37 -31.54 -14.99
CA THR A 814 -23.53 -30.68 -14.82
C THR A 814 -23.58 -30.09 -13.42
N VAL A 815 -23.80 -28.78 -13.33
CA VAL A 815 -24.12 -28.06 -12.09
C VAL A 815 -25.49 -27.43 -12.24
N TYR A 816 -26.31 -27.57 -11.21
CA TYR A 816 -27.65 -26.99 -11.14
C TYR A 816 -27.59 -25.69 -10.34
N VAL A 817 -28.42 -24.71 -10.71
CA VAL A 817 -28.56 -23.41 -10.05
C VAL A 817 -30.03 -23.19 -9.75
N ASP A 818 -30.34 -22.72 -8.54
CA ASP A 818 -31.70 -22.47 -8.06
C ASP A 818 -31.72 -21.33 -7.04
N GLN A 819 -32.91 -20.81 -6.72
CA GLN A 819 -33.14 -19.87 -5.63
C GLN A 819 -32.26 -18.60 -5.72
N VAL A 820 -32.22 -18.00 -6.91
CA VAL A 820 -31.45 -16.77 -7.18
C VAL A 820 -32.22 -15.57 -6.64
N ARG A 821 -31.85 -15.11 -5.46
CA ARG A 821 -32.51 -14.03 -4.70
C ARG A 821 -31.61 -12.80 -4.56
N ALA A 822 -32.23 -11.63 -4.43
CA ALA A 822 -31.51 -10.40 -4.10
C ALA A 822 -32.33 -9.55 -3.12
N TYR A 823 -31.70 -9.02 -2.07
CA TYR A 823 -32.38 -8.31 -1.00
C TYR A 823 -31.74 -6.95 -0.81
N GLN A 824 -32.57 -5.91 -0.73
CA GLN A 824 -32.11 -4.57 -0.39
C GLN A 824 -33.00 -4.00 0.71
N ALA A 825 -32.39 -3.51 1.78
CA ALA A 825 -33.14 -2.86 2.86
C ALA A 825 -33.92 -1.65 2.29
N GLU A 826 -35.21 -1.54 2.61
CA GLU A 826 -36.01 -0.40 2.16
C GLU A 826 -35.46 0.94 2.66
N ALA A 827 -35.74 2.02 1.90
CA ALA A 827 -35.44 3.38 2.33
C ALA A 827 -36.09 3.64 3.70
N GLY A 828 -35.28 4.02 4.68
CA GLY A 828 -35.60 3.91 6.10
C GLY A 828 -36.97 4.49 6.46
N THR A 829 -37.91 3.62 6.76
CA THR A 829 -39.15 4.00 7.43
C THR A 829 -38.97 3.69 8.90
N ILE A 830 -38.99 4.73 9.74
CA ILE A 830 -38.93 4.63 11.19
C ILE A 830 -40.38 4.73 11.68
N ASP A 831 -40.99 3.59 12.03
CA ASP A 831 -42.38 3.54 12.51
C ASP A 831 -42.49 3.91 14.00
N SER A 832 -43.73 4.13 14.47
CA SER A 832 -44.01 4.52 15.86
C SER A 832 -43.70 3.46 16.94
N GLY A 833 -43.40 2.23 16.53
CA GLY A 833 -42.90 1.15 17.38
C GLY A 833 -41.37 1.00 17.37
N ASN A 834 -40.67 1.74 16.51
CA ASN A 834 -39.22 1.58 16.34
C ASN A 834 -38.46 1.96 17.63
N PRO A 835 -37.53 1.11 18.13
CA PRO A 835 -36.78 1.36 19.37
C PRO A 835 -35.93 2.63 19.37
N ALA A 836 -35.54 3.14 18.21
CA ALA A 836 -34.77 4.38 18.09
C ALA A 836 -35.62 5.64 18.36
N VAL A 837 -36.95 5.51 18.37
CA VAL A 837 -37.87 6.63 18.60
C VAL A 837 -38.02 6.87 20.10
N GLN A 838 -37.67 8.07 20.54
CA GLN A 838 -37.68 8.45 21.95
C GLN A 838 -38.89 9.32 22.26
N TYR A 839 -39.75 8.84 23.15
CA TYR A 839 -40.95 9.55 23.59
C TYR A 839 -40.73 10.19 24.95
N SER A 840 -41.24 11.41 25.11
CA SER A 840 -41.32 12.13 26.37
C SER A 840 -42.73 12.67 26.60
N GLY A 841 -43.21 12.61 27.85
CA GLY A 841 -44.61 12.85 28.18
C GLY A 841 -45.51 11.64 27.87
N THR A 842 -46.84 11.84 27.87
CA THR A 842 -47.78 10.74 27.66
C THR A 842 -48.02 10.49 26.18
N TRP A 843 -47.57 9.33 25.69
CA TRP A 843 -47.80 8.83 24.33
C TRP A 843 -48.53 7.49 24.34
N THR A 844 -49.79 7.50 23.92
CA THR A 844 -50.66 6.30 23.93
C THR A 844 -50.62 5.59 22.58
N LEU A 845 -50.36 4.28 22.59
CA LEU A 845 -50.40 3.44 21.39
C LEU A 845 -51.83 3.24 20.89
N TYR A 846 -52.04 3.32 19.59
CA TYR A 846 -53.31 3.04 18.94
C TYR A 846 -53.09 2.12 17.74
N ALA A 847 -53.62 0.89 17.83
CA ALA A 847 -53.49 -0.11 16.77
C ALA A 847 -54.60 0.07 15.73
N ASN A 848 -54.21 0.15 14.45
CA ASN A 848 -55.11 0.13 13.30
C ASN A 848 -54.26 -0.19 12.06
N SER A 849 -54.68 -1.18 11.27
CA SER A 849 -53.97 -1.65 10.07
C SER A 849 -53.81 -0.60 8.97
N GLN A 850 -54.49 0.55 9.06
CA GLN A 850 -54.32 1.68 8.15
C GLN A 850 -53.07 2.52 8.45
N HIS A 851 -52.40 2.31 9.58
CA HIS A 851 -51.12 2.93 9.94
C HIS A 851 -49.93 2.14 9.39
N ILE A 852 -48.80 2.83 9.20
CA ILE A 852 -47.54 2.19 8.83
C ILE A 852 -47.06 1.38 10.03
N GLY A 853 -46.73 0.10 9.82
CA GLY A 853 -46.42 -0.81 10.93
C GLY A 853 -47.63 -1.19 11.79
N GLY A 854 -48.86 -0.87 11.36
CA GLY A 854 -50.11 -1.30 12.00
C GLY A 854 -50.49 -0.54 13.28
N SER A 855 -49.74 0.49 13.66
CA SER A 855 -50.06 1.34 14.83
C SER A 855 -49.48 2.75 14.73
N GLN A 856 -50.07 3.67 15.49
CA GLN A 856 -49.53 5.02 15.73
C GLN A 856 -49.39 5.25 17.24
N ARG A 857 -48.69 6.31 17.64
CA ARG A 857 -48.75 6.85 19.01
C ARG A 857 -49.29 8.26 19.05
N LEU A 858 -50.06 8.56 20.10
CA LEU A 858 -50.72 9.85 20.29
C LEU A 858 -50.15 10.58 21.51
N GLY A 859 -49.58 11.76 21.29
CA GLY A 859 -49.18 12.69 22.34
C GLY A 859 -50.41 13.33 22.96
N MET A 860 -50.67 13.05 24.23
CA MET A 860 -51.90 13.41 24.93
C MET A 860 -51.73 14.45 26.05
N THR A 861 -50.53 14.99 26.25
CA THR A 861 -50.25 16.03 27.24
C THR A 861 -49.50 17.20 26.63
N GLN A 862 -49.69 18.40 27.18
CA GLN A 862 -48.96 19.61 26.76
C GLN A 862 -47.45 19.38 26.86
N GLY A 863 -46.71 19.73 25.80
CA GLY A 863 -45.25 19.58 25.76
C GLY A 863 -44.75 18.13 25.62
N ALA A 864 -45.63 17.14 25.43
CA ALA A 864 -45.21 15.80 25.04
C ALA A 864 -44.49 15.87 23.69
N TYR A 865 -43.33 15.23 23.56
CA TYR A 865 -42.58 15.22 22.32
C TYR A 865 -42.07 13.83 21.97
N VAL A 866 -41.75 13.66 20.69
CA VAL A 866 -41.09 12.48 20.14
C VAL A 866 -39.86 12.92 19.34
N ASP A 867 -38.71 12.34 19.67
CA ASP A 867 -37.44 12.50 18.95
C ASP A 867 -37.17 11.28 18.07
N MET A 868 -36.81 11.55 16.82
CA MET A 868 -36.51 10.54 15.80
C MET A 868 -35.16 10.83 15.17
N PRO A 869 -34.09 10.11 15.58
CA PRO A 869 -32.80 10.20 14.90
C PRO A 869 -32.87 9.53 13.53
N PHE A 870 -32.27 10.14 12.52
CA PHE A 870 -32.13 9.57 11.18
C PHE A 870 -30.80 9.94 10.54
N TYR A 871 -30.36 9.15 9.55
CA TYR A 871 -29.21 9.48 8.70
C TYR A 871 -29.70 9.58 7.27
N GLY A 872 -29.52 10.73 6.63
CA GLY A 872 -30.07 10.93 5.30
C GLY A 872 -29.90 12.34 4.76
N THR A 873 -30.52 12.58 3.61
CA THR A 873 -30.59 13.88 2.93
C THR A 873 -31.99 14.48 2.98
N GLU A 874 -33.01 13.76 3.43
CA GLU A 874 -34.38 14.28 3.62
C GLU A 874 -35.15 13.36 4.59
N ALA A 875 -36.06 13.91 5.38
CA ALA A 875 -37.05 13.14 6.13
C ALA A 875 -38.47 13.72 5.99
N LYS A 876 -39.48 12.84 6.00
CA LYS A 876 -40.91 13.15 5.87
C LYS A 876 -41.70 12.56 7.02
N VAL A 877 -42.37 13.42 7.78
CA VAL A 877 -43.27 13.00 8.87
C VAL A 877 -44.59 12.53 8.28
N ILE A 878 -44.95 11.29 8.60
CA ILE A 878 -46.21 10.67 8.24
C ILE A 878 -47.04 10.50 9.52
N ALA A 879 -48.31 10.90 9.46
CA ALA A 879 -49.25 10.75 10.57
C ALA A 879 -50.71 10.69 10.09
N ALA A 880 -51.64 10.42 11.00
CA ALA A 880 -53.05 10.59 10.72
C ALA A 880 -53.51 12.03 11.02
N LYS A 881 -54.54 12.47 10.30
CA LYS A 881 -55.33 13.66 10.64
C LYS A 881 -56.71 13.24 11.14
N ASN A 882 -57.25 13.93 12.15
CA ASN A 882 -58.51 13.53 12.80
C ASN A 882 -59.20 14.75 13.46
N LEU A 883 -60.50 14.61 13.77
CA LEU A 883 -61.34 15.59 14.46
C LEU A 883 -60.84 15.90 15.88
N VAL A 884 -60.08 14.99 16.49
CA VAL A 884 -59.54 15.13 17.85
C VAL A 884 -58.09 15.63 17.89
N TYR A 885 -57.46 15.94 16.75
CA TYR A 885 -56.04 16.31 16.73
C TYR A 885 -55.81 17.83 16.75
N GLY A 886 -54.77 18.24 17.47
CA GLY A 886 -54.31 19.61 17.64
C GLY A 886 -53.15 19.96 16.72
N LYS A 887 -52.31 20.91 17.16
CA LYS A 887 -51.13 21.35 16.42
C LYS A 887 -49.85 20.84 17.07
N ALA A 888 -48.83 20.63 16.25
CA ALA A 888 -47.51 20.18 16.69
C ALA A 888 -46.41 21.11 16.19
N ARG A 889 -45.45 21.43 17.04
CA ARG A 889 -44.20 22.10 16.64
C ARG A 889 -43.24 21.05 16.10
N ILE A 890 -42.57 21.40 14.99
CA ILE A 890 -41.57 20.57 14.35
C ILE A 890 -40.21 21.21 14.51
N TYR A 891 -39.22 20.43 14.97
CA TYR A 891 -37.82 20.83 15.03
C TYR A 891 -36.96 19.87 14.21
N VAL A 892 -35.92 20.39 13.58
CA VAL A 892 -34.88 19.60 12.92
C VAL A 892 -33.55 20.06 13.48
N ASP A 893 -32.79 19.11 14.03
CA ASP A 893 -31.50 19.34 14.71
C ASP A 893 -31.60 20.40 15.82
N GLY A 894 -32.67 20.31 16.61
CA GLY A 894 -32.96 21.24 17.71
C GLY A 894 -33.49 22.62 17.26
N VAL A 895 -33.52 22.90 15.96
CA VAL A 895 -33.99 24.20 15.43
C VAL A 895 -35.47 24.11 15.06
N TYR A 896 -36.29 24.99 15.64
CA TYR A 896 -37.72 25.11 15.30
C TYR A 896 -37.89 25.44 13.82
N LYS A 897 -38.78 24.70 13.15
CA LYS A 897 -39.07 24.88 11.72
C LYS A 897 -40.46 25.43 11.49
N THR A 898 -41.48 24.79 12.04
CA THR A 898 -42.88 25.19 11.82
C THR A 898 -43.83 24.55 12.83
N THR A 899 -45.07 25.03 12.86
CA THR A 899 -46.19 24.41 13.56
C THR A 899 -47.18 23.85 12.54
N VAL A 900 -47.50 22.57 12.66
CA VAL A 900 -48.38 21.83 11.72
C VAL A 900 -49.71 21.51 12.39
N ASP A 901 -50.82 21.72 11.67
CA ASP A 901 -52.17 21.39 12.13
C ASP A 901 -52.62 20.00 11.66
N TYR A 902 -52.88 19.12 12.63
CA TYR A 902 -53.28 17.73 12.41
C TYR A 902 -54.81 17.57 12.31
N TYR A 903 -55.58 18.65 12.42
CA TYR A 903 -57.03 18.60 12.32
C TYR A 903 -57.53 18.20 10.92
N ASN A 904 -58.52 17.29 10.88
CA ASN A 904 -59.39 17.07 9.72
C ASN A 904 -60.77 16.60 10.23
N PRO A 905 -61.90 17.08 9.67
CA PRO A 905 -63.23 16.64 10.10
C PRO A 905 -63.48 15.13 9.93
N VAL A 906 -62.71 14.46 9.08
CA VAL A 906 -62.74 13.00 8.87
C VAL A 906 -61.34 12.42 9.12
N ALA A 907 -61.29 11.24 9.73
CA ALA A 907 -60.02 10.53 9.90
C ALA A 907 -59.41 10.15 8.55
N ILE A 908 -58.20 10.65 8.28
CA ILE A 908 -57.40 10.27 7.11
C ILE A 908 -56.00 9.85 7.57
N TYR A 909 -55.50 8.77 7.00
CA TYR A 909 -54.28 8.08 7.45
C TYR A 909 -53.10 8.35 6.52
N GLN A 910 -51.88 8.12 7.01
CA GLN A 910 -50.65 8.21 6.22
C GLN A 910 -50.45 9.54 5.48
N GLN A 911 -50.83 10.65 6.11
CA GLN A 911 -50.68 11.98 5.54
C GLN A 911 -49.28 12.52 5.80
N GLN A 912 -48.68 13.13 4.78
CA GLN A 912 -47.42 13.86 4.94
C GLN A 912 -47.69 15.16 5.70
N MET A 913 -47.23 15.22 6.94
CA MET A 913 -47.42 16.38 7.82
C MET A 913 -46.31 17.41 7.63
N TYR A 914 -45.10 16.95 7.35
CA TYR A 914 -43.92 17.81 7.21
C TYR A 914 -42.84 17.13 6.36
N THR A 915 -42.03 17.91 5.65
CA THR A 915 -40.76 17.49 5.04
C THR A 915 -39.64 18.42 5.51
N THR A 916 -38.46 17.85 5.80
CA THR A 916 -37.26 18.64 6.13
C THR A 916 -36.73 19.45 4.95
N GLY A 917 -37.14 19.08 3.72
CA GLY A 917 -36.40 19.45 2.52
C GLY A 917 -35.02 18.77 2.46
N THR A 918 -34.20 19.16 1.49
CA THR A 918 -32.84 18.62 1.34
C THR A 918 -31.93 19.11 2.45
N LEU A 919 -31.29 18.18 3.14
CA LEU A 919 -30.26 18.36 4.15
C LEU A 919 -28.91 17.87 3.60
N THR A 920 -27.82 18.34 4.21
CA THR A 920 -26.49 17.75 3.99
C THR A 920 -26.54 16.29 4.41
N ARG A 921 -26.04 15.36 3.58
CA ARG A 921 -26.03 13.93 3.92
C ARG A 921 -25.29 13.71 5.24
N GLY A 922 -26.01 13.27 6.27
CA GLY A 922 -25.44 13.14 7.60
C GLY A 922 -26.46 12.67 8.64
N PRO A 923 -26.03 12.56 9.91
CA PRO A 923 -26.94 12.30 11.03
C PRO A 923 -27.77 13.55 11.36
N HIS A 924 -29.05 13.35 11.63
CA HIS A 924 -30.03 14.37 11.97
C HIS A 924 -31.01 13.87 13.03
N THR A 925 -31.70 14.79 13.69
CA THR A 925 -32.82 14.48 14.61
C THR A 925 -34.04 15.31 14.27
N LEU A 926 -35.19 14.67 14.06
CA LEU A 926 -36.48 15.35 13.92
C LEU A 926 -37.28 15.21 15.21
N ARG A 927 -37.80 16.33 15.72
CA ARG A 927 -38.72 16.36 16.87
C ARG A 927 -40.12 16.78 16.45
N ILE A 928 -41.12 16.06 16.96
CA ILE A 928 -42.52 16.52 16.97
C ILE A 928 -42.91 16.78 18.41
N GLU A 929 -43.36 17.99 18.71
CA GLU A 929 -43.78 18.40 20.06
C GLU A 929 -45.23 18.87 20.04
N ALA A 930 -46.04 18.40 20.99
CA ALA A 930 -47.43 18.81 21.15
C ALA A 930 -47.50 20.26 21.64
N ASP A 931 -47.88 21.18 20.74
CA ASP A 931 -47.98 22.62 20.99
C ASP A 931 -49.13 22.95 21.96
N TRP A 932 -50.08 22.03 22.09
CA TRP A 932 -51.30 22.20 22.89
C TRP A 932 -52.18 23.38 22.45
N THR A 933 -52.05 23.76 21.18
CA THR A 933 -53.01 24.60 20.47
C THR A 933 -53.77 23.75 19.46
N LYS A 934 -54.94 24.20 19.00
CA LYS A 934 -55.78 23.44 18.07
C LYS A 934 -56.56 24.32 17.12
N ASN A 935 -57.02 23.75 16.02
CA ASN A 935 -58.07 24.35 15.22
C ASN A 935 -59.33 24.54 16.09
N ALA A 936 -60.07 25.64 15.92
CA ALA A 936 -61.30 25.89 16.68
C ALA A 936 -62.33 24.75 16.52
N ALA A 937 -62.36 24.11 15.35
CA ALA A 937 -63.23 22.98 15.04
C ALA A 937 -62.72 21.63 15.58
N SER A 938 -61.49 21.55 16.08
CA SER A 938 -60.97 20.33 16.70
C SER A 938 -61.56 20.12 18.09
N THR A 939 -61.87 18.88 18.43
CA THR A 939 -62.47 18.51 19.73
C THR A 939 -61.43 18.22 20.82
N ASN A 940 -60.15 18.09 20.46
CA ASN A 940 -59.06 17.85 21.42
C ASN A 940 -57.71 18.40 20.91
N TYR A 941 -56.63 18.19 21.66
CA TYR A 941 -55.29 18.75 21.40
C TYR A 941 -54.26 17.70 20.99
N TYR A 942 -54.69 16.45 20.74
CA TYR A 942 -53.76 15.32 20.57
C TYR A 942 -52.91 15.45 19.31
N VAL A 943 -51.69 14.93 19.36
CA VAL A 943 -50.78 14.92 18.21
C VAL A 943 -50.45 13.48 17.84
N SER A 944 -50.55 13.15 16.56
CA SER A 944 -50.27 11.81 16.03
C SER A 944 -48.83 11.70 15.53
N PHE A 945 -48.21 10.55 15.78
CA PHE A 945 -47.02 10.11 15.06
C PHE A 945 -47.21 8.65 14.61
N ASP A 946 -47.07 8.43 13.30
CA ASP A 946 -47.23 7.12 12.64
C ASP A 946 -45.87 6.61 12.17
N ALA A 947 -45.18 7.36 11.28
CA ALA A 947 -43.83 7.02 10.84
C ALA A 947 -43.02 8.21 10.31
N LEU A 948 -41.70 8.05 10.20
CA LEU A 948 -40.79 8.94 9.51
C LEU A 948 -40.20 8.23 8.28
N LYS A 949 -40.40 8.77 7.08
CA LYS A 949 -39.76 8.27 5.84
C LYS A 949 -38.48 9.02 5.56
N VAL A 950 -37.37 8.31 5.42
CA VAL A 950 -36.02 8.88 5.26
C VAL A 950 -35.44 8.59 3.88
N THR A 951 -34.92 9.62 3.24
CA THR A 951 -34.10 9.51 2.03
C THR A 951 -32.63 9.43 2.45
N PRO A 952 -31.90 8.32 2.17
CA PRO A 952 -30.52 8.11 2.63
C PRO A 952 -29.48 9.12 2.14
#